data_AF-A0A5N6R8N3-F1
#
_entry.id   AF-A0A5N6R8N3-F1
#
_cell.length_a   1.000
_cell.length_b   1.000
_cell.length_c   1.000
_cell.angle_alpha   90.00
_cell.angle_beta   90.00
_cell.angle_gamma   90.00
#
_symmetry.space_group_name_H-M   'P 1'
#
loop_
_entity.id
_entity.type
_entity.pdbx_description
1 polymer ?
#
loop_
_entity_poly.entity_id
_entity_poly.type
_entity_poly.pdbx_seq_one_letter_code
_entity_poly.pdbx_strand_id
1 'polypeptide(L)'
;MAISHLSDAESPDAQTPLVQGNVVDGVVDYKGNPALRANSGGWRSASFLIGVEVAERFAYYGISCNLITYLTDSLGQSTATAAENVNAWAGTAQLLPLLGAFVADSFLGRYRTILIASLIYILELDIGSLFSYLLLFLLSSSSDDQFILILFFFSLYLVAIGQGGHKPCVQAFGADQFDREDPEECRAKSSFFNWWFFGVCSGGSVTIFFLSYVQDNLSWGLGFGVPCIVMVLALGVFLLGTRTYWYSLIGDEENPFLRICGVFVAAFRNRRTSPSPSLLKRKLFHSGRTVAINNSNNSNEGSKIYTVSDVEEAKAVLRLFPIWATSLVYAIVYAQCTTFFTKQGTTMDITIFPGFDIPAASLQSLIGLAIVLTIPIYDRLFVPLARAFTRKPSGITMLQRIGIGMFLSIIDMVVAALVEIKRLKTAQEYGLVDIPEVTLPMSILWLVPQYVLSGIADIPIELRSVGLALYLSILGVGSFLSSFLVTIIGDVTGSDGGSSWFSNNLNRAHLDYFYWVLAGLSAVAFVAFLYFAKSYIYNRLSTSKEIMAISHVSDAESPNAQTPLVQGNVVDDVVDYEGNPAVRANSGGWRSASFLIGVEVAERFAYFGISCNLITYLTDSLGQSTATAAENVNAWAGTAQLLPLLGAFVADSFLGRYRTILIASFIYILGLGLLTLSAMLPSVSTSGHVGAAKIMSSSSDDQFVVILFFFSLYLVAIGQGGHKPCVQAFGANQFDGEDPEECRAKSSFFNWWFFGVCSGGSVTVFVLSYVQDNLSWGLGFGVPCIVMVLALGVFLLGTRTYRYNLIGDEENQFLRIGGVFVAAFRNRQTSPSPSAIVIEEEALPFRPDRSYQQFKFLNKALLKFPDNSNEGSKIYTVSDVEEAKAVLRLFPIWATSLVYAIVCAQCTTFFTKQGATMDRAIFPGFDIPAASLQSLIGLAIVLIIPIYDRLFVPLARAFTRKPSGITMLQRIGIGMFLSIIDMVVAALVEIKRLKTAQEYGLVDMPEVTLPMSILWLVPQYVLSGIADSVGLALYLSILGVGSFLSCFLVTIIEDVTGSDGGSSWFSNNLNRAHLDYFYWVLAGLSAVAFVAFLYFAKAYIYNILSTR
;
A
#
# COMPACT_ATOMS: atom_id res chain seq x y z
N MET A 1 -41.97 20.84 19.22
CA MET A 1 -43.33 20.73 19.81
C MET A 1 -44.03 22.05 19.51
N ALA A 2 -45.19 22.05 18.83
CA ALA A 2 -45.87 23.25 18.25
C ALA A 2 -45.04 23.98 17.14
N ILE A 3 -45.54 24.37 15.96
CA ILE A 3 -46.71 25.22 15.56
C ILE A 3 -46.36 26.71 15.81
N SER A 4 -46.55 27.70 14.91
CA SER A 4 -47.36 27.82 13.66
C SER A 4 -46.75 28.74 12.57
N HIS A 5 -47.40 28.73 11.39
CA HIS A 5 -47.40 29.74 10.32
C HIS A 5 -47.29 31.23 10.73
N LEU A 6 -46.78 32.06 9.80
CA LEU A 6 -47.45 33.27 9.31
C LEU A 6 -46.97 33.62 7.88
N SER A 7 -47.57 34.63 7.23
CA SER A 7 -47.72 34.73 5.76
C SER A 7 -47.06 35.94 5.08
N ASP A 8 -46.78 35.76 3.78
CA ASP A 8 -46.86 36.71 2.65
C ASP A 8 -46.75 38.23 2.88
N ALA A 9 -45.76 38.86 2.22
CA ALA A 9 -45.77 40.28 1.88
C ALA A 9 -44.95 40.60 0.61
N GLU A 10 -45.65 40.93 -0.47
CA GLU A 10 -45.36 41.89 -1.56
C GLU A 10 -43.94 42.06 -2.19
N SER A 11 -43.93 42.07 -3.53
CA SER A 11 -42.96 42.74 -4.40
C SER A 11 -43.74 43.60 -5.41
N PRO A 12 -43.32 44.84 -5.75
CA PRO A 12 -42.26 45.05 -6.76
C PRO A 12 -41.26 46.18 -6.32
N ASP A 13 -40.28 46.68 -7.10
CA ASP A 13 -40.10 46.71 -8.57
C ASP A 13 -38.61 46.78 -9.02
N ALA A 14 -38.41 46.75 -10.33
CA ALA A 14 -37.18 46.47 -11.09
C ALA A 14 -35.87 47.25 -10.78
N GLN A 15 -34.72 46.56 -10.93
CA GLN A 15 -33.73 46.93 -11.97
C GLN A 15 -32.64 45.85 -12.28
N THR A 16 -32.73 45.26 -13.48
CA THR A 16 -31.63 44.62 -14.28
C THR A 16 -30.94 43.31 -13.77
N PRO A 17 -30.30 42.51 -14.66
CA PRO A 17 -30.02 41.07 -14.43
C PRO A 17 -28.54 40.73 -14.11
N LEU A 18 -28.19 39.43 -14.14
CA LEU A 18 -26.86 38.76 -14.12
C LEU A 18 -26.38 38.07 -12.81
N VAL A 19 -27.23 37.30 -12.11
CA VAL A 19 -26.76 36.39 -11.02
C VAL A 19 -27.43 35.02 -11.03
N GLN A 20 -27.33 34.27 -12.14
CA GLN A 20 -27.88 32.90 -12.26
C GLN A 20 -26.89 31.88 -12.87
N GLY A 21 -25.60 32.24 -12.94
CA GLY A 21 -24.49 31.38 -13.39
C GLY A 21 -23.24 31.62 -12.54
N ASN A 22 -23.44 31.65 -11.22
CA ASN A 22 -22.42 31.92 -10.19
C ASN A 22 -22.76 31.21 -8.87
N VAL A 23 -23.85 30.41 -8.90
CA VAL A 23 -24.48 29.66 -7.81
C VAL A 23 -24.26 28.17 -8.11
N VAL A 24 -24.38 27.39 -7.06
CA VAL A 24 -23.72 26.12 -6.81
C VAL A 24 -24.81 25.08 -6.50
N ASP A 25 -25.07 24.12 -7.38
CA ASP A 25 -25.99 23.02 -7.03
C ASP A 25 -25.35 22.07 -5.99
N GLY A 26 -26.19 21.35 -5.25
CA GLY A 26 -25.81 20.29 -4.29
C GLY A 26 -24.93 20.68 -3.08
N VAL A 27 -24.37 21.89 -3.03
CA VAL A 27 -23.26 22.24 -2.13
C VAL A 27 -23.44 23.64 -1.53
N VAL A 28 -23.19 23.75 -0.22
CA VAL A 28 -23.49 24.95 0.58
C VAL A 28 -22.26 25.60 1.20
N ASP A 29 -22.37 26.87 1.58
CA ASP A 29 -21.39 27.59 2.38
C ASP A 29 -21.39 27.12 3.85
N TYR A 30 -20.47 27.67 4.65
CA TYR A 30 -20.33 27.36 6.07
C TYR A 30 -21.53 27.75 6.96
N LYS A 31 -22.57 28.40 6.41
CA LYS A 31 -23.84 28.75 7.08
C LYS A 31 -25.02 27.93 6.56
N GLY A 32 -24.85 27.15 5.49
CA GLY A 32 -25.92 26.38 4.84
C GLY A 32 -26.63 27.10 3.68
N ASN A 33 -26.13 28.24 3.20
CA ASN A 33 -26.64 28.88 1.98
C ASN A 33 -26.06 28.17 0.74
N PRO A 34 -26.73 28.17 -0.43
CA PRO A 34 -26.07 27.80 -1.69
C PRO A 34 -24.75 28.58 -1.83
N ALA A 35 -23.64 27.89 -2.13
CA ALA A 35 -22.36 28.58 -2.18
C ALA A 35 -22.27 29.51 -3.41
N LEU A 36 -21.15 30.23 -3.55
CA LEU A 36 -20.94 31.17 -4.65
C LEU A 36 -19.51 31.05 -5.19
N ARG A 37 -19.39 30.76 -6.50
CA ARG A 37 -18.12 30.54 -7.22
C ARG A 37 -17.11 31.67 -6.96
N ALA A 38 -17.54 32.92 -6.85
CA ALA A 38 -16.67 34.07 -6.57
C ALA A 38 -16.13 34.17 -5.12
N ASN A 39 -16.86 33.68 -4.11
CA ASN A 39 -16.60 34.01 -2.69
C ASN A 39 -15.87 32.92 -1.92
N SER A 40 -16.19 31.67 -2.23
CA SER A 40 -15.79 30.50 -1.45
C SER A 40 -15.28 29.40 -2.39
N GLY A 41 -14.71 28.34 -1.84
CA GLY A 41 -13.84 27.47 -2.62
C GLY A 41 -12.62 28.25 -3.11
N GLY A 42 -12.35 28.21 -4.41
CA GLY A 42 -11.28 28.94 -5.08
C GLY A 42 -9.89 28.51 -4.63
N TRP A 43 -8.79 29.01 -5.22
CA TRP A 43 -7.42 28.69 -4.76
C TRP A 43 -7.06 29.17 -3.31
N ARG A 44 -8.05 29.28 -2.42
CA ARG A 44 -7.97 29.80 -1.04
C ARG A 44 -8.50 28.84 0.03
N SER A 45 -9.64 28.17 -0.18
CA SER A 45 -10.21 27.19 0.76
C SER A 45 -9.27 26.04 1.04
N ALA A 46 -9.00 25.32 -0.02
CA ALA A 46 -7.67 25.29 -0.52
C ALA A 46 -6.49 25.46 0.43
N SER A 47 -5.96 26.69 0.56
CA SER A 47 -4.77 27.08 1.30
C SER A 47 -4.84 26.86 2.81
N PHE A 48 -5.94 26.29 3.29
CA PHE A 48 -6.17 25.93 4.69
C PHE A 48 -6.42 24.45 4.86
N LEU A 49 -7.23 23.90 3.97
CA LEU A 49 -7.30 22.46 3.80
C LEU A 49 -5.97 21.90 3.31
N ILE A 50 -5.06 22.69 2.72
CA ILE A 50 -3.69 22.23 2.57
C ILE A 50 -3.15 21.93 3.93
N GLY A 51 -3.33 22.92 4.82
CA GLY A 51 -2.90 23.11 6.19
C GLY A 51 -2.97 21.92 7.13
N VAL A 52 -3.57 20.81 6.70
CA VAL A 52 -4.00 19.70 7.53
C VAL A 52 -3.64 18.30 7.03
N GLU A 53 -2.78 18.23 6.04
CA GLU A 53 -1.83 17.13 5.84
C GLU A 53 -0.58 17.67 5.22
N VAL A 54 -0.61 18.95 4.86
CA VAL A 54 0.17 19.92 5.61
C VAL A 54 0.34 19.59 7.10
N ALA A 55 -0.06 20.47 8.02
CA ALA A 55 0.37 20.43 9.41
C ALA A 55 -0.12 19.22 10.20
N GLU A 56 -1.02 18.43 9.62
CA GLU A 56 -1.45 17.21 10.25
C GLU A 56 -0.68 15.97 9.75
N ARG A 57 -0.03 15.88 8.54
CA ARG A 57 1.11 14.93 8.36
C ARG A 57 2.47 15.49 8.76
N PHE A 58 2.54 16.71 9.30
CA PHE A 58 2.65 16.85 10.77
C PHE A 58 3.02 15.57 11.52
N ALA A 59 2.13 14.61 11.38
CA ALA A 59 2.15 13.37 12.08
C ALA A 59 1.96 12.12 11.18
N TYR A 60 2.89 11.62 10.35
CA TYR A 60 2.87 10.17 9.96
C TYR A 60 4.12 9.30 10.04
N TYR A 61 5.12 9.64 9.26
CA TYR A 61 6.31 8.87 8.93
C TYR A 61 7.44 9.10 9.92
N GLY A 62 7.08 8.94 11.17
CA GLY A 62 7.84 9.24 12.36
C GLY A 62 7.02 8.99 13.60
N ILE A 63 5.80 8.46 13.60
CA ILE A 63 5.27 7.09 13.57
C ILE A 63 5.82 6.17 12.51
N SER A 64 5.91 4.92 12.89
CA SER A 64 6.24 3.74 12.10
C SER A 64 7.66 3.70 11.56
N CYS A 65 8.25 4.87 11.40
CA CYS A 65 9.56 5.26 10.91
C CYS A 65 10.64 5.19 11.97
N ASN A 66 10.34 5.58 13.20
CA ASN A 66 11.27 5.38 14.28
C ASN A 66 10.79 4.75 15.56
N LEU A 67 10.20 3.61 15.30
CA LEU A 67 9.39 2.97 16.26
C LEU A 67 10.26 1.99 17.04
N ILE A 68 11.41 1.52 16.56
CA ILE A 68 11.93 0.23 17.00
C ILE A 68 12.88 0.16 18.22
N THR A 69 13.74 1.13 18.65
CA THR A 69 14.37 1.12 20.02
C THR A 69 13.27 1.14 21.04
N TYR A 70 12.13 1.67 20.61
CA TYR A 70 11.03 1.82 21.50
C TYR A 70 10.63 0.47 22.10
N LEU A 71 10.83 -0.69 21.47
CA LEU A 71 10.55 -1.98 22.14
C LEU A 71 11.66 -2.58 23.04
N THR A 72 12.84 -1.98 23.31
CA THR A 72 14.08 -2.84 23.41
C THR A 72 15.03 -2.93 24.59
N ASP A 73 15.63 -1.85 25.07
CA ASP A 73 16.18 -1.74 26.45
C ASP A 73 16.16 -0.26 26.92
N SER A 74 15.58 0.61 26.06
CA SER A 74 14.44 1.41 26.55
C SER A 74 13.32 0.54 27.08
N LEU A 75 13.31 -0.79 26.81
CA LEU A 75 12.10 -1.60 26.98
C LEU A 75 12.12 -3.16 26.97
N GLY A 76 13.23 -3.82 26.72
CA GLY A 76 13.45 -5.25 27.00
C GLY A 76 12.60 -6.34 26.32
N GLN A 77 11.73 -6.12 25.32
CA GLN A 77 10.87 -7.23 24.88
C GLN A 77 11.65 -8.40 24.24
N SER A 78 11.06 -9.60 24.12
CA SER A 78 11.54 -10.53 23.11
C SER A 78 11.19 -9.96 21.77
N THR A 79 12.11 -10.14 20.85
CA THR A 79 11.99 -9.38 19.64
C THR A 79 11.01 -10.03 18.71
N ALA A 80 10.60 -11.28 18.96
CA ALA A 80 9.54 -11.97 18.24
C ALA A 80 8.25 -11.22 18.45
N THR A 81 8.02 -10.91 19.71
CA THR A 81 6.91 -10.11 20.16
C THR A 81 7.02 -8.73 19.53
N ALA A 82 8.23 -8.17 19.61
CA ALA A 82 8.65 -6.96 18.92
C ALA A 82 8.68 -7.05 17.40
N ALA A 83 8.26 -8.22 16.93
CA ALA A 83 8.17 -8.71 15.59
C ALA A 83 6.77 -9.32 15.23
N GLU A 84 5.80 -9.21 16.14
CA GLU A 84 4.41 -9.51 15.80
C GLU A 84 3.51 -8.29 15.94
N ASN A 85 3.86 -7.37 16.84
CA ASN A 85 2.91 -6.33 17.22
C ASN A 85 3.27 -4.90 16.81
N VAL A 86 4.39 -4.62 16.15
CA VAL A 86 4.79 -3.29 15.63
C VAL A 86 3.68 -2.63 14.86
N ASN A 87 2.87 -3.16 13.95
CA ASN A 87 2.73 -4.39 13.12
C ASN A 87 1.63 -5.39 13.48
N ALA A 88 1.21 -5.28 14.71
CA ALA A 88 -0.18 -5.37 15.10
C ALA A 88 -0.52 -4.17 16.03
N TRP A 89 0.03 -2.97 15.92
CA TRP A 89 -0.02 -1.96 14.86
C TRP A 89 -0.38 -2.72 13.57
N ALA A 90 0.42 -2.79 12.52
CA ALA A 90 -0.09 -2.83 11.17
C ALA A 90 -1.14 -3.85 10.71
N GLY A 91 -1.33 -4.99 11.36
CA GLY A 91 -2.56 -5.79 11.29
C GLY A 91 -3.87 -5.06 10.88
N THR A 92 -4.40 -4.21 11.78
CA THR A 92 -5.68 -3.47 11.67
C THR A 92 -5.54 -2.22 10.82
N ALA A 93 -4.37 -2.02 10.23
CA ALA A 93 -4.03 -0.90 9.37
C ALA A 93 -4.90 -0.92 8.17
N GLN A 94 -4.44 -1.49 7.08
CA GLN A 94 -4.90 -0.95 5.80
C GLN A 94 -6.45 -1.12 5.58
N LEU A 95 -7.06 -1.89 6.51
CA LEU A 95 -8.42 -2.01 7.09
C LEU A 95 -9.25 -0.76 7.49
N LEU A 96 -8.84 0.09 8.44
CA LEU A 96 -9.81 0.95 9.17
C LEU A 96 -10.12 2.37 8.62
N PRO A 97 -9.61 2.88 7.47
CA PRO A 97 -9.95 4.22 7.01
C PRO A 97 -11.30 4.08 6.36
N LEU A 98 -11.38 3.18 5.38
CA LEU A 98 -12.48 2.34 5.00
C LEU A 98 -13.52 2.12 6.13
N LEU A 99 -13.13 1.84 7.38
CA LEU A 99 -14.13 1.86 8.46
C LEU A 99 -14.70 3.27 8.72
N GLY A 100 -13.87 4.26 9.07
CA GLY A 100 -14.34 5.65 9.25
C GLY A 100 -14.95 6.27 7.99
N ALA A 101 -14.62 5.72 6.83
CA ALA A 101 -14.95 6.16 5.51
C ALA A 101 -16.44 5.92 5.31
N PHE A 102 -16.80 4.65 5.40
CA PHE A 102 -18.17 4.21 5.56
C PHE A 102 -18.93 5.08 6.58
N VAL A 103 -18.34 5.36 7.74
CA VAL A 103 -18.96 6.16 8.81
C VAL A 103 -19.33 7.58 8.36
N ALA A 104 -18.54 8.25 7.52
CA ALA A 104 -18.85 9.63 7.13
C ALA A 104 -19.78 9.78 5.96
N ASP A 105 -19.72 8.86 5.01
CA ASP A 105 -20.65 8.88 3.89
C ASP A 105 -22.02 8.35 4.26
N SER A 106 -22.11 7.59 5.36
CA SER A 106 -23.38 7.17 5.93
C SER A 106 -23.92 8.13 6.99
N PHE A 107 -23.05 8.73 7.82
CA PHE A 107 -23.49 9.35 9.08
C PHE A 107 -22.91 10.74 9.37
N LEU A 108 -21.59 10.92 9.34
CA LEU A 108 -20.96 12.14 9.88
C LEU A 108 -20.84 13.30 8.89
N GLY A 109 -20.71 13.03 7.58
CA GLY A 109 -20.45 14.03 6.57
C GLY A 109 -19.02 14.57 6.63
N ARG A 110 -18.59 15.25 5.55
CA ARG A 110 -17.16 15.38 5.30
C ARG A 110 -16.43 16.23 6.34
N TYR A 111 -16.79 17.49 6.46
CA TYR A 111 -16.22 18.39 7.47
C TYR A 111 -16.21 17.88 8.94
N ARG A 112 -17.10 16.96 9.33
CA ARG A 112 -17.18 16.52 10.74
C ARG A 112 -16.26 15.36 11.06
N THR A 113 -16.02 14.47 10.10
CA THR A 113 -15.18 13.30 10.35
C THR A 113 -13.71 13.68 10.32
N ILE A 114 -13.35 14.69 9.50
CA ILE A 114 -12.27 15.63 9.79
C ILE A 114 -12.24 15.90 11.30
N LEU A 115 -13.15 16.75 11.77
CA LEU A 115 -13.00 17.43 13.05
C LEU A 115 -12.90 16.44 14.20
N ILE A 116 -13.73 15.40 14.16
CA ILE A 116 -13.74 14.32 15.13
C ILE A 116 -12.38 13.63 15.16
N ALA A 117 -11.76 13.36 14.02
CA ALA A 117 -10.53 12.60 13.99
C ALA A 117 -9.26 13.45 14.17
N SER A 118 -9.30 14.76 13.89
CA SER A 118 -8.36 15.77 14.42
C SER A 118 -8.43 15.83 15.94
N LEU A 119 -9.63 15.66 16.49
CA LEU A 119 -9.88 15.74 17.93
C LEU A 119 -9.60 14.44 18.67
N ILE A 120 -9.89 13.27 18.09
CA ILE A 120 -9.34 12.01 18.62
C ILE A 120 -7.81 12.16 18.62
N TYR A 121 -7.22 12.87 17.64
CA TYR A 121 -5.80 13.23 17.67
C TYR A 121 -5.38 13.92 18.94
N ILE A 122 -5.91 15.09 19.15
CA ILE A 122 -5.47 15.94 20.24
C ILE A 122 -5.91 15.34 21.60
N LEU A 123 -6.93 14.48 21.63
CA LEU A 123 -7.34 13.69 22.81
C LEU A 123 -6.34 12.63 23.23
N GLU A 124 -5.85 11.83 22.29
CA GLU A 124 -4.84 10.82 22.62
C GLU A 124 -3.49 11.49 22.90
N LEU A 125 -3.23 12.67 22.34
CA LEU A 125 -2.08 13.50 22.66
C LEU A 125 -2.15 14.13 24.06
N ASP A 126 -3.34 14.54 24.53
CA ASP A 126 -3.57 14.90 25.94
C ASP A 126 -3.37 13.66 26.83
N ILE A 127 -3.92 12.50 26.44
CA ILE A 127 -3.71 11.24 27.18
C ILE A 127 -2.24 10.82 27.17
N GLY A 128 -1.50 11.02 26.08
CA GLY A 128 -0.11 10.60 25.88
C GLY A 128 0.93 11.54 26.49
N SER A 129 0.63 12.83 26.58
CA SER A 129 1.42 13.81 27.34
C SER A 129 1.11 13.75 28.84
N LEU A 130 -0.17 13.60 29.24
CA LEU A 130 -0.54 13.21 30.61
C LEU A 130 0.13 11.88 30.97
N PHE A 131 0.17 10.94 30.02
CA PHE A 131 0.86 9.68 30.25
C PHE A 131 2.37 9.90 30.42
N SER A 132 3.04 10.72 29.62
CA SER A 132 4.48 11.01 29.80
C SER A 132 4.81 11.47 31.24
N TYR A 133 3.85 12.15 31.89
CA TYR A 133 3.92 12.49 33.33
C TYR A 133 3.41 11.39 34.27
N LEU A 134 2.50 10.51 33.84
CA LEU A 134 1.98 9.36 34.60
C LEU A 134 2.98 8.20 34.67
N LEU A 135 3.76 7.96 33.60
CA LEU A 135 4.98 7.14 33.50
C LEU A 135 5.90 7.45 34.70
N LEU A 136 6.40 8.69 34.72
CA LEU A 136 7.23 9.26 35.78
C LEU A 136 6.58 9.27 37.17
N PHE A 137 5.25 9.20 37.27
CA PHE A 137 4.53 9.12 38.55
C PHE A 137 4.37 7.68 39.05
N LEU A 138 4.15 6.71 38.15
CA LEU A 138 3.91 5.31 38.48
C LEU A 138 5.22 4.52 38.72
N LEU A 139 6.34 4.90 38.12
CA LEU A 139 7.69 4.41 38.54
C LEU A 139 7.96 4.62 40.03
N SER A 140 7.43 5.71 40.60
CA SER A 140 7.58 6.01 42.02
C SER A 140 6.65 5.17 42.91
N SER A 141 5.74 4.37 42.35
CA SER A 141 4.69 3.66 43.10
C SER A 141 4.18 2.38 42.41
N SER A 142 5.02 1.33 42.45
CA SER A 142 4.65 -0.11 42.36
C SER A 142 3.98 -0.66 41.09
N SER A 143 4.82 -1.29 40.26
CA SER A 143 4.62 -2.65 39.71
C SER A 143 3.27 -3.00 39.05
N ASP A 144 3.18 -2.77 37.74
CA ASP A 144 2.52 -3.70 36.82
C ASP A 144 3.00 -3.45 35.37
N ASP A 145 4.08 -4.13 34.97
CA ASP A 145 4.63 -4.23 33.61
C ASP A 145 3.49 -4.30 32.59
N GLN A 146 2.59 -5.26 32.78
CA GLN A 146 1.50 -5.53 31.86
C GLN A 146 0.39 -4.46 31.83
N PHE A 147 0.24 -3.60 32.84
CA PHE A 147 -0.74 -2.50 32.75
C PHE A 147 -0.23 -1.38 31.85
N ILE A 148 1.05 -1.07 31.95
CA ILE A 148 1.66 0.01 31.22
C ILE A 148 2.05 -0.48 29.80
N LEU A 149 2.28 -1.79 29.60
CA LEU A 149 2.01 -2.48 28.32
C LEU A 149 0.63 -2.12 27.77
N ILE A 150 -0.44 -2.28 28.57
CA ILE A 150 -1.82 -2.14 28.12
C ILE A 150 -2.29 -0.67 27.97
N LEU A 151 -1.72 0.31 28.67
CA LEU A 151 -2.00 1.74 28.41
C LEU A 151 -1.30 2.23 27.16
N PHE A 152 -0.12 1.67 26.91
CA PHE A 152 0.50 1.78 25.62
C PHE A 152 -0.44 1.01 24.67
N PHE A 153 -1.02 -0.14 25.01
CA PHE A 153 -2.16 -0.78 24.31
C PHE A 153 -3.50 -0.02 24.46
N PHE A 154 -3.45 1.29 24.71
CA PHE A 154 -4.62 2.12 24.80
C PHE A 154 -4.55 3.54 24.22
N SER A 155 -3.42 4.24 24.28
CA SER A 155 -3.32 5.62 23.78
C SER A 155 -3.41 5.60 22.24
N LEU A 156 -2.28 5.69 21.58
CA LEU A 156 -1.83 4.66 20.68
C LEU A 156 -2.75 3.79 19.79
N TYR A 157 -3.34 2.67 20.33
CA TYR A 157 -5.46 0.75 19.75
C TYR A 157 -6.75 1.03 18.77
N LEU A 158 -7.64 2.08 18.64
CA LEU A 158 -8.00 3.53 19.02
C LEU A 158 -7.38 4.85 18.38
N VAL A 159 -6.09 5.29 18.43
CA VAL A 159 -5.48 6.17 17.36
C VAL A 159 -5.86 5.63 15.98
N ALA A 160 -6.04 4.30 15.92
CA ALA A 160 -6.62 3.40 14.91
C ALA A 160 -7.89 3.97 14.27
N ILE A 161 -8.51 4.92 14.96
CA ILE A 161 -9.89 5.36 14.76
C ILE A 161 -9.97 6.86 14.46
N GLY A 162 -8.99 7.67 14.85
CA GLY A 162 -8.84 9.05 14.31
C GLY A 162 -7.88 9.09 13.14
N GLN A 163 -6.69 8.47 13.18
CA GLN A 163 -6.06 7.95 11.95
C GLN A 163 -6.94 6.73 11.46
N GLY A 164 -8.16 6.48 11.97
CA GLY A 164 -9.25 5.73 11.29
C GLY A 164 -10.34 6.61 10.65
N GLY A 165 -10.42 7.86 11.08
CA GLY A 165 -11.52 8.80 10.85
C GLY A 165 -11.10 10.04 10.05
N HIS A 166 -9.84 10.16 9.67
CA HIS A 166 -9.30 11.43 9.18
C HIS A 166 -9.14 11.63 7.63
N LYS A 167 -8.63 10.67 6.75
CA LYS A 167 -8.38 10.28 5.20
C LYS A 167 -9.57 9.86 3.86
N PRO A 168 -10.94 9.44 3.64
CA PRO A 168 -12.13 10.06 2.89
C PRO A 168 -13.02 11.32 3.17
N CYS A 169 -13.07 11.95 4.34
CA CYS A 169 -13.18 13.38 4.75
C CYS A 169 -11.88 14.21 5.46
N VAL A 170 -10.66 14.92 5.06
CA VAL A 170 -9.86 15.95 4.07
C VAL A 170 -9.38 16.02 2.51
N GLN A 171 -8.95 15.08 1.64
CA GLN A 171 -8.89 15.30 0.15
C GLN A 171 -10.28 15.60 -0.44
N ALA A 172 -11.14 14.57 -0.56
CA ALA A 172 -12.61 14.49 -0.77
C ALA A 172 -13.64 15.58 -0.45
N PHE A 173 -13.30 16.78 -0.08
CA PHE A 173 -14.17 17.94 0.06
C PHE A 173 -13.42 19.22 -0.20
N GLY A 174 -12.08 19.28 -0.30
CA GLY A 174 -11.52 20.28 -1.19
C GLY A 174 -10.67 19.81 -2.36
N ALA A 175 -11.07 20.25 -3.53
CA ALA A 175 -11.91 19.48 -4.45
C ALA A 175 -13.49 19.38 -4.39
N ASP A 176 -14.25 19.34 -3.26
CA ASP A 176 -15.68 19.80 -3.23
C ASP A 176 -15.74 21.30 -2.90
N GLN A 177 -14.58 21.94 -2.76
CA GLN A 177 -14.47 23.36 -3.00
C GLN A 177 -13.99 23.62 -4.44
N PHE A 178 -14.02 22.67 -5.40
CA PHE A 178 -13.61 22.87 -6.82
C PHE A 178 -14.55 22.36 -7.94
N ASP A 179 -14.67 23.08 -9.07
CA ASP A 179 -15.56 22.65 -10.17
C ASP A 179 -15.12 21.42 -10.94
N ARG A 180 -16.06 20.77 -11.63
CA ARG A 180 -15.88 19.90 -12.78
C ARG A 180 -16.60 20.47 -14.05
N GLU A 181 -17.67 21.31 -13.94
CA GLU A 181 -18.36 22.04 -15.04
C GLU A 181 -17.40 22.93 -15.75
N ASP A 182 -16.99 24.03 -15.10
CA ASP A 182 -16.17 25.10 -15.66
C ASP A 182 -15.18 24.45 -16.66
N PRO A 183 -15.22 24.67 -18.06
CA PRO A 183 -14.55 24.05 -19.34
C PRO A 183 -12.92 23.80 -19.90
N GLU A 184 -11.58 24.38 -19.97
CA GLU A 184 -10.39 25.22 -19.26
C GLU A 184 -9.94 25.16 -17.72
N GLU A 185 -10.26 26.09 -16.80
CA GLU A 185 -10.33 25.89 -15.32
C GLU A 185 -10.90 24.44 -14.91
N CYS A 186 -11.67 23.40 -14.49
CA CYS A 186 -11.43 21.91 -14.57
C CYS A 186 -9.98 21.35 -14.63
N ARG A 187 -9.04 22.26 -14.96
CA ARG A 187 -7.59 22.12 -14.97
C ARG A 187 -6.95 22.16 -13.61
N ALA A 188 -7.18 23.22 -12.84
CA ALA A 188 -6.40 23.49 -11.65
C ALA A 188 -6.42 22.40 -10.53
N LYS A 189 -7.20 21.30 -10.57
CA LYS A 189 -7.40 20.31 -9.48
C LYS A 189 -6.74 18.97 -9.70
N SER A 190 -6.39 18.66 -10.93
CA SER A 190 -5.17 17.89 -11.10
C SER A 190 -4.02 18.78 -11.56
N SER A 191 -4.24 20.10 -11.58
CA SER A 191 -3.26 20.98 -11.02
C SER A 191 -3.48 20.98 -9.50
N PHE A 192 -3.00 21.91 -8.69
CA PHE A 192 -2.93 21.65 -7.25
C PHE A 192 -2.01 20.43 -7.07
N PHE A 193 -2.52 19.26 -6.76
CA PHE A 193 -2.05 17.89 -7.01
C PHE A 193 -0.64 17.35 -7.53
N ASN A 194 0.58 17.78 -8.01
CA ASN A 194 1.58 18.88 -8.22
C ASN A 194 2.15 19.33 -6.90
N TRP A 195 1.26 19.50 -5.97
CA TRP A 195 1.65 19.61 -4.61
C TRP A 195 0.59 18.86 -3.76
N TRP A 196 -0.13 17.88 -4.38
CA TRP A 196 -0.61 16.59 -3.74
C TRP A 196 0.06 15.29 -4.15
N PHE A 197 0.70 15.07 -5.29
CA PHE A 197 1.74 14.00 -5.55
C PHE A 197 3.43 13.96 -5.57
N PHE A 198 4.64 14.69 -5.31
CA PHE A 198 5.52 16.02 -5.11
C PHE A 198 5.64 17.08 -3.92
N GLY A 199 4.63 17.71 -3.32
CA GLY A 199 4.62 18.52 -2.11
C GLY A 199 5.40 17.85 -1.01
N VAL A 200 5.02 16.65 -0.55
CA VAL A 200 5.95 15.87 0.30
C VAL A 200 7.26 15.80 -0.41
N CYS A 201 7.27 15.51 -1.71
CA CYS A 201 8.39 15.35 -2.64
C CYS A 201 9.57 16.36 -2.55
N SER A 202 9.38 17.43 -1.76
CA SER A 202 10.25 18.59 -1.65
C SER A 202 11.00 18.74 -0.31
N GLY A 203 10.44 18.24 0.77
CA GLY A 203 11.14 18.07 2.06
C GLY A 203 10.48 17.00 2.90
N GLY A 204 9.89 16.03 2.22
CA GLY A 204 9.26 14.81 2.69
C GLY A 204 10.28 13.80 3.21
N SER A 205 11.28 13.53 2.41
CA SER A 205 12.61 13.34 2.93
C SER A 205 13.27 14.69 2.87
N VAL A 206 12.75 15.49 3.78
CA VAL A 206 13.43 16.07 4.92
C VAL A 206 12.77 15.48 6.22
N THR A 207 12.02 14.34 6.32
CA THR A 207 11.31 13.95 7.60
C THR A 207 12.08 13.48 8.75
N ILE A 208 12.31 12.19 8.86
CA ILE A 208 13.32 11.58 8.10
C ILE A 208 14.59 12.47 7.91
N PHE A 209 14.55 13.81 7.73
CA PHE A 209 15.56 14.84 8.12
C PHE A 209 15.30 15.81 9.36
N PHE A 210 14.10 16.35 9.73
CA PHE A 210 13.86 17.22 10.97
C PHE A 210 12.91 16.87 12.26
N LEU A 211 12.39 15.63 12.55
CA LEU A 211 12.42 14.88 13.89
C LEU A 211 13.20 13.46 14.31
N SER A 212 14.45 13.02 13.84
CA SER A 212 15.81 12.34 14.26
C SER A 212 17.28 13.15 14.49
N TYR A 213 17.87 13.54 15.68
CA TYR A 213 18.27 14.93 16.24
C TYR A 213 17.94 15.10 17.76
N VAL A 214 16.68 15.33 18.07
CA VAL A 214 16.07 15.38 19.41
C VAL A 214 15.86 14.04 20.20
N GLN A 215 16.43 12.87 19.85
CA GLN A 215 16.27 11.57 20.57
C GLN A 215 17.56 10.81 20.98
N ASP A 216 18.14 9.91 20.15
CA ASP A 216 19.35 9.14 20.55
C ASP A 216 20.44 10.07 21.09
N ASN A 217 20.52 11.27 20.49
CA ASN A 217 21.34 12.37 20.93
C ASN A 217 20.53 13.66 21.26
N LEU A 218 19.22 13.59 21.58
CA LEU A 218 18.63 14.47 22.61
C LEU A 218 17.75 13.76 23.71
N SER A 219 16.56 13.13 23.52
CA SER A 219 15.83 12.36 24.60
C SER A 219 14.70 11.30 24.21
N TRP A 220 13.74 10.77 25.08
CA TRP A 220 12.46 9.98 24.74
C TRP A 220 10.94 10.44 25.14
N GLY A 221 10.28 11.49 24.61
CA GLY A 221 9.20 12.37 25.12
C GLY A 221 9.31 13.91 24.77
N LEU A 222 9.86 14.37 23.61
CA LEU A 222 10.03 15.82 23.25
C LEU A 222 9.41 16.21 21.89
N GLY A 223 9.30 15.28 20.94
CA GLY A 223 8.18 15.23 20.02
C GLY A 223 6.82 15.07 20.75
N PHE A 224 6.84 14.92 22.09
CA PHE A 224 5.72 14.98 23.05
C PHE A 224 5.35 16.43 23.36
N GLY A 225 6.14 17.34 22.80
CA GLY A 225 5.60 18.44 22.02
C GLY A 225 5.51 18.19 20.51
N VAL A 226 6.62 18.04 19.79
CA VAL A 226 6.69 18.53 18.40
C VAL A 226 5.54 18.13 17.45
N PRO A 227 5.17 16.86 17.14
CA PRO A 227 3.98 16.67 16.31
C PRO A 227 2.65 16.83 16.99
N CYS A 228 2.54 16.67 18.31
CA CYS A 228 1.38 17.18 19.04
C CYS A 228 1.12 18.65 18.72
N ILE A 229 2.18 19.45 18.79
CA ILE A 229 2.15 20.90 18.58
C ILE A 229 1.72 21.21 17.16
N VAL A 230 2.32 20.57 16.15
CA VAL A 230 1.97 20.93 14.77
C VAL A 230 0.64 20.30 14.33
N MET A 231 0.21 19.19 14.93
CA MET A 231 -1.16 18.67 14.86
C MET A 231 -2.21 19.67 15.40
N VAL A 232 -1.93 20.29 16.55
CA VAL A 232 -2.78 21.36 17.09
C VAL A 232 -2.76 22.59 16.18
N LEU A 233 -1.59 22.99 15.66
CA LEU A 233 -1.48 24.08 14.69
C LEU A 233 -2.29 23.80 13.42
N ALA A 234 -2.31 22.55 12.98
CA ALA A 234 -3.01 22.11 11.80
C ALA A 234 -4.52 22.16 11.95
N LEU A 235 -5.09 21.60 13.02
CA LEU A 235 -6.51 21.80 13.34
C LEU A 235 -6.84 23.31 13.38
N GLY A 236 -5.92 24.15 13.87
CA GLY A 236 -5.99 25.60 13.75
C GLY A 236 -6.06 26.11 12.29
N VAL A 237 -5.14 25.71 11.41
CA VAL A 237 -5.13 26.09 9.99
C VAL A 237 -6.39 25.59 9.27
N PHE A 238 -6.87 24.38 9.57
CA PHE A 238 -8.13 23.87 9.05
C PHE A 238 -9.34 24.70 9.47
N LEU A 239 -9.43 25.06 10.75
CA LEU A 239 -10.53 25.88 11.27
C LEU A 239 -10.49 27.32 10.75
N LEU A 240 -9.31 27.85 10.39
CA LEU A 240 -9.19 29.14 9.71
C LEU A 240 -9.83 29.11 8.31
N GLY A 241 -9.73 27.99 7.59
CA GLY A 241 -10.35 27.84 6.28
C GLY A 241 -11.87 27.66 6.29
N THR A 242 -12.48 27.25 7.41
CA THR A 242 -13.92 26.96 7.55
C THR A 242 -14.86 27.96 6.87
N ARG A 243 -14.56 29.26 6.91
CA ARG A 243 -15.41 30.29 6.25
C ARG A 243 -15.32 30.32 4.74
N THR A 244 -14.20 29.90 4.19
CA THR A 244 -14.03 29.75 2.74
C THR A 244 -14.62 28.44 2.24
N TYR A 245 -14.88 27.48 3.13
CA TYR A 245 -15.23 26.12 2.74
C TYR A 245 -16.63 25.93 2.15
N TRP A 246 -16.72 24.85 1.39
CA TRP A 246 -17.91 24.31 0.74
C TRP A 246 -18.27 22.97 1.34
N TYR A 247 -19.57 22.68 1.41
CA TYR A 247 -20.10 21.55 2.16
C TYR A 247 -21.06 20.81 1.27
N SER A 248 -20.61 19.72 0.63
CA SER A 248 -21.54 18.87 -0.10
C SER A 248 -22.59 18.33 0.85
N LEU A 249 -23.85 18.54 0.51
CA LEU A 249 -24.96 17.99 1.25
C LEU A 249 -24.90 16.47 1.20
N ILE A 250 -25.28 15.80 2.29
CA ILE A 250 -25.55 14.37 2.28
C ILE A 250 -26.92 14.23 1.61
N GLY A 251 -26.92 13.97 0.30
CA GLY A 251 -28.15 13.74 -0.46
C GLY A 251 -28.79 12.39 -0.12
N ASP A 252 -30.03 12.18 -0.59
CA ASP A 252 -30.77 10.92 -0.41
C ASP A 252 -30.17 9.73 -1.21
N GLU A 253 -29.17 9.96 -2.05
CA GLU A 253 -28.46 8.90 -2.76
C GLU A 253 -27.71 8.00 -1.78
N GLU A 254 -27.97 6.70 -1.88
CA GLU A 254 -27.43 5.74 -0.95
C GLU A 254 -25.92 5.60 -1.12
N ASN A 255 -25.19 5.91 -0.05
CA ASN A 255 -23.82 5.48 0.22
C ASN A 255 -23.54 4.18 -0.55
N PRO A 256 -22.70 4.18 -1.59
CA PRO A 256 -22.84 3.10 -2.56
C PRO A 256 -22.38 1.70 -2.15
N PHE A 257 -21.78 1.46 -0.97
CA PHE A 257 -21.58 0.09 -0.41
C PHE A 257 -22.65 -0.25 0.60
N LEU A 258 -23.35 0.71 1.19
CA LEU A 258 -24.70 0.41 1.66
C LEU A 258 -25.59 0.06 0.47
N ARG A 259 -25.35 0.60 -0.73
CA ARG A 259 -25.99 0.13 -1.98
C ARG A 259 -25.45 -1.23 -2.41
N ILE A 260 -24.14 -1.43 -2.50
CA ILE A 260 -23.50 -2.63 -3.06
C ILE A 260 -23.49 -3.83 -2.09
N CYS A 261 -23.19 -3.65 -0.80
CA CYS A 261 -23.56 -4.63 0.23
C CYS A 261 -25.08 -4.72 0.39
N GLY A 262 -25.84 -3.64 0.14
CA GLY A 262 -27.30 -3.65 0.10
C GLY A 262 -27.86 -4.59 -0.95
N VAL A 263 -27.27 -4.64 -2.15
CA VAL A 263 -27.62 -5.63 -3.17
C VAL A 263 -27.27 -7.04 -2.69
N PHE A 264 -26.17 -7.27 -1.96
CA PHE A 264 -25.93 -8.59 -1.36
C PHE A 264 -26.92 -8.97 -0.28
N VAL A 265 -27.19 -8.07 0.66
CA VAL A 265 -28.16 -8.30 1.73
C VAL A 265 -29.56 -8.48 1.15
N ALA A 266 -29.94 -7.74 0.12
CA ALA A 266 -31.22 -7.90 -0.57
C ALA A 266 -31.29 -9.17 -1.42
N ALA A 267 -30.24 -9.52 -2.16
CA ALA A 267 -30.17 -10.78 -2.91
C ALA A 267 -30.13 -12.02 -2.00
N PHE A 268 -29.60 -11.87 -0.78
CA PHE A 268 -29.62 -12.90 0.26
C PHE A 268 -30.99 -12.98 0.97
N ARG A 269 -31.61 -11.83 1.28
CA ARG A 269 -32.91 -11.72 2.00
C ARG A 269 -34.10 -12.08 1.11
N ASN A 270 -34.11 -11.65 -0.15
CA ASN A 270 -35.19 -11.91 -1.12
C ASN A 270 -35.12 -13.32 -1.75
N ARG A 271 -34.24 -14.20 -1.24
CA ARG A 271 -34.12 -15.63 -1.61
C ARG A 271 -35.43 -16.43 -1.50
N ARG A 272 -36.42 -15.90 -0.75
CA ARG A 272 -37.72 -16.55 -0.46
C ARG A 272 -38.90 -16.05 -1.31
N THR A 273 -38.79 -14.90 -1.97
CA THR A 273 -39.96 -14.17 -2.49
C THR A 273 -40.04 -14.16 -4.02
N SER A 274 -40.85 -15.07 -4.59
CA SER A 274 -41.15 -15.12 -6.02
C SER A 274 -42.04 -13.97 -6.50
N PRO A 275 -41.65 -13.17 -7.52
CA PRO A 275 -42.53 -12.20 -8.15
C PRO A 275 -43.66 -12.87 -8.94
N SER A 276 -44.89 -12.34 -8.86
CA SER A 276 -46.02 -12.87 -9.64
C SER A 276 -45.93 -12.42 -11.13
N PRO A 277 -45.98 -13.35 -12.11
CA PRO A 277 -45.79 -13.01 -13.53
C PRO A 277 -46.76 -11.98 -14.11
N SER A 278 -48.00 -11.92 -13.59
CA SER A 278 -49.04 -11.00 -14.07
C SER A 278 -48.76 -9.53 -13.71
N LEU A 279 -48.02 -9.29 -12.63
CA LEU A 279 -47.68 -7.94 -12.16
C LEU A 279 -46.51 -7.35 -12.93
N LEU A 280 -45.50 -8.16 -13.25
CA LEU A 280 -44.33 -7.75 -14.03
C LEU A 280 -44.74 -7.33 -15.45
N LYS A 281 -45.56 -8.15 -16.12
CA LYS A 281 -46.02 -7.92 -17.50
C LYS A 281 -46.90 -6.66 -17.65
N ARG A 282 -47.57 -6.21 -16.58
CA ARG A 282 -48.40 -5.00 -16.57
C ARG A 282 -47.60 -3.72 -16.29
N LYS A 283 -46.48 -3.78 -15.53
CA LYS A 283 -45.57 -2.63 -15.35
C LYS A 283 -44.71 -2.35 -16.58
N LEU A 284 -44.17 -3.40 -17.22
CA LEU A 284 -43.29 -3.29 -18.39
C LEU A 284 -43.92 -2.59 -19.61
N PHE A 285 -45.26 -2.59 -19.72
CA PHE A 285 -45.98 -1.93 -20.82
C PHE A 285 -46.34 -0.46 -20.57
N HIS A 286 -46.02 0.11 -19.40
CA HIS A 286 -46.49 1.45 -19.01
C HIS A 286 -45.42 2.43 -18.48
N SER A 287 -44.19 1.99 -18.26
CA SER A 287 -43.06 2.88 -17.92
C SER A 287 -41.75 2.28 -18.44
N GLY A 288 -41.15 2.91 -19.45
CA GLY A 288 -40.03 2.35 -20.23
C GLY A 288 -38.66 2.28 -19.53
N ARG A 289 -38.57 2.52 -18.22
CA ARG A 289 -37.28 2.54 -17.48
C ARG A 289 -37.29 2.02 -16.03
N THR A 290 -38.43 1.61 -15.45
CA THR A 290 -38.52 1.34 -13.99
C THR A 290 -39.11 -0.02 -13.59
N VAL A 291 -38.24 -1.00 -13.33
CA VAL A 291 -38.62 -2.28 -12.68
C VAL A 291 -38.57 -2.15 -11.16
N ALA A 292 -39.59 -1.50 -10.58
CA ALA A 292 -39.68 -1.31 -9.14
C ALA A 292 -40.06 -2.62 -8.40
N ILE A 293 -39.08 -3.25 -7.74
CA ILE A 293 -39.23 -4.42 -6.84
C ILE A 293 -39.88 -3.96 -5.52
N ASN A 294 -41.21 -3.95 -5.46
CA ASN A 294 -41.95 -3.66 -4.23
C ASN A 294 -43.15 -4.61 -4.10
N ASN A 295 -43.47 -5.02 -2.88
CA ASN A 295 -44.70 -5.74 -2.55
C ASN A 295 -45.17 -5.35 -1.14
N SER A 296 -45.82 -4.19 -1.03
CA SER A 296 -46.42 -3.69 0.21
C SER A 296 -47.59 -4.56 0.65
N ASN A 297 -47.59 -5.04 1.91
CA ASN A 297 -48.81 -5.47 2.61
C ASN A 297 -48.70 -5.47 4.15
N ASN A 298 -47.52 -5.28 4.73
CA ASN A 298 -47.37 -4.82 6.11
C ASN A 298 -46.95 -3.35 6.09
N SER A 299 -47.69 -2.48 6.77
CA SER A 299 -47.51 -1.02 6.74
C SER A 299 -46.49 -0.49 7.76
N ASN A 300 -45.56 -1.33 8.23
CA ASN A 300 -44.55 -1.02 9.25
C ASN A 300 -43.25 -1.78 8.95
N GLU A 301 -42.52 -1.36 7.91
CA GLU A 301 -41.04 -1.39 7.74
C GLU A 301 -40.68 -1.15 6.25
N GLY A 302 -39.75 -0.23 5.99
CA GLY A 302 -39.38 0.17 4.63
C GLY A 302 -38.44 -0.84 3.95
N SER A 303 -38.77 -1.27 2.73
CA SER A 303 -37.86 -2.07 1.88
C SER A 303 -37.39 -1.27 0.68
N LYS A 304 -36.07 -1.06 0.58
CA LYS A 304 -35.42 -0.37 -0.55
C LYS A 304 -35.39 -1.24 -1.82
N ILE A 305 -35.21 -0.56 -2.95
CA ILE A 305 -35.27 -1.10 -4.31
C ILE A 305 -33.98 -0.74 -5.02
N TYR A 306 -33.25 -1.75 -5.48
CA TYR A 306 -32.02 -1.63 -6.27
C TYR A 306 -32.34 -1.84 -7.76
N THR A 307 -31.59 -1.23 -8.67
CA THR A 307 -31.92 -1.27 -10.11
C THR A 307 -31.25 -2.46 -10.84
N VAL A 308 -31.36 -2.51 -12.17
CA VAL A 308 -30.59 -3.45 -13.03
C VAL A 308 -29.25 -2.83 -13.45
N SER A 309 -29.16 -1.50 -13.46
CA SER A 309 -27.85 -0.86 -13.63
C SER A 309 -26.96 -1.28 -12.47
N ASP A 310 -27.49 -1.31 -11.23
CA ASP A 310 -27.02 -1.86 -9.93
C ASP A 310 -26.48 -3.29 -10.01
N VAL A 311 -26.25 -3.84 -11.23
CA VAL A 311 -25.90 -5.21 -11.56
C VAL A 311 -24.50 -5.48 -12.27
N GLU A 312 -23.51 -4.56 -12.50
CA GLU A 312 -22.01 -4.84 -12.68
C GLU A 312 -20.77 -4.25 -11.72
N GLU A 313 -20.86 -3.40 -10.62
CA GLU A 313 -19.91 -2.93 -9.50
C GLU A 313 -20.19 -3.20 -7.87
N ALA A 314 -21.23 -3.99 -7.33
CA ALA A 314 -21.42 -5.32 -6.48
C ALA A 314 -21.06 -6.93 -6.80
N LYS A 315 -21.57 -7.79 -7.82
CA LYS A 315 -21.17 -8.83 -8.97
C LYS A 315 -20.22 -8.68 -10.35
N ALA A 316 -19.68 -7.57 -10.96
CA ALA A 316 -18.59 -7.42 -11.98
C ALA A 316 -17.36 -6.38 -11.95
N VAL A 317 -16.57 -6.23 -10.86
CA VAL A 317 -15.15 -5.80 -10.85
C VAL A 317 -14.06 -6.79 -10.28
N LEU A 318 -14.30 -7.80 -9.40
CA LEU A 318 -13.41 -9.03 -9.28
C LEU A 318 -13.30 -9.91 -10.55
N ARG A 319 -12.70 -9.35 -11.55
CA ARG A 319 -11.56 -9.96 -12.17
C ARG A 319 -10.32 -9.25 -11.53
N LEU A 320 -10.57 -8.25 -10.66
CA LEU A 320 -9.77 -7.69 -9.57
C LEU A 320 -9.83 -8.45 -8.20
N PHE A 321 -10.24 -9.74 -8.09
CA PHE A 321 -9.75 -10.75 -7.07
C PHE A 321 -9.09 -11.94 -7.80
N PRO A 322 -8.74 -11.71 -9.05
CA PRO A 322 -7.33 -11.88 -9.25
C PRO A 322 -6.48 -10.74 -8.74
N ILE A 323 -6.97 -9.50 -8.79
CA ILE A 323 -6.18 -8.36 -8.30
C ILE A 323 -6.26 -8.20 -6.74
N TRP A 324 -7.26 -8.81 -6.00
CA TRP A 324 -7.48 -9.50 -4.62
C TRP A 324 -7.41 -11.04 -4.72
N ALA A 325 -7.18 -11.77 -3.63
CA ALA A 325 -6.64 -13.16 -3.54
C ALA A 325 -5.52 -13.74 -4.46
N THR A 326 -5.28 -13.28 -5.70
CA THR A 326 -4.19 -13.80 -6.55
C THR A 326 -3.41 -12.72 -7.35
N SER A 327 -2.90 -11.70 -6.66
CA SER A 327 -1.94 -10.55 -6.80
C SER A 327 -0.77 -10.03 -5.69
N LEU A 328 -0.43 -10.04 -4.27
CA LEU A 328 -0.30 -10.72 -2.79
C LEU A 328 1.00 -11.67 -2.42
N VAL A 329 2.37 -11.56 -2.10
CA VAL A 329 3.69 -10.82 -1.57
C VAL A 329 4.31 -9.32 -1.48
N TYR A 330 4.44 -8.40 -2.48
CA TYR A 330 5.00 -7.02 -2.51
C TYR A 330 4.93 -6.25 -1.22
N ALA A 331 3.76 -6.16 -0.63
CA ALA A 331 3.59 -5.94 0.78
C ALA A 331 4.86 -6.01 1.61
N ILE A 332 5.40 -7.21 1.68
CA ILE A 332 6.49 -7.49 2.53
C ILE A 332 7.70 -6.73 2.04
N VAL A 333 7.98 -6.67 0.74
CA VAL A 333 8.99 -5.78 0.09
C VAL A 333 8.82 -4.36 0.53
N TYR A 334 7.56 -4.04 0.70
CA TYR A 334 7.17 -2.70 0.64
C TYR A 334 7.32 -2.08 1.99
N ALA A 335 6.81 -2.71 3.05
CA ALA A 335 7.14 -2.22 4.38
C ALA A 335 8.36 -2.84 5.00
N GLN A 336 8.98 -3.91 4.44
CA GLN A 336 10.17 -4.54 5.05
C GLN A 336 11.14 -3.48 5.47
N CYS A 337 11.18 -2.39 4.70
CA CYS A 337 12.08 -1.33 4.93
C CYS A 337 12.08 -0.86 6.41
N THR A 338 10.94 -0.71 7.06
CA THR A 338 10.95 -0.23 8.46
C THR A 338 11.66 -1.23 9.36
N THR A 339 10.95 -2.25 9.71
CA THR A 339 11.09 -2.75 11.05
C THR A 339 12.24 -3.80 11.14
N PHE A 340 12.98 -4.00 10.03
CA PHE A 340 14.09 -4.93 9.81
C PHE A 340 15.24 -4.30 8.95
N PHE A 341 15.12 -3.18 8.22
CA PHE A 341 16.12 -2.80 7.19
C PHE A 341 17.31 -1.99 7.60
N THR A 342 17.83 -2.15 8.80
CA THR A 342 18.28 -0.93 9.44
C THR A 342 19.21 -1.09 10.62
N LYS A 343 18.87 -1.81 11.68
CA LYS A 343 19.62 -2.06 12.94
C LYS A 343 21.10 -2.31 12.75
N GLN A 344 21.54 -2.73 11.59
CA GLN A 344 22.86 -2.38 11.09
C GLN A 344 23.50 -1.10 11.63
N GLY A 345 22.85 0.06 11.50
CA GLY A 345 23.55 1.32 11.65
C GLY A 345 24.13 1.55 13.06
N THR A 346 23.52 1.05 14.13
CA THR A 346 24.02 1.25 15.49
C THR A 346 25.03 0.18 15.88
N THR A 347 25.39 -0.68 14.93
CA THR A 347 26.33 -1.77 15.08
C THR A 347 27.46 -1.59 14.10
N MET A 348 27.87 -0.34 13.88
CA MET A 348 28.58 0.11 12.69
C MET A 348 29.18 1.49 13.05
N ASP A 349 30.27 1.95 12.42
CA ASP A 349 31.01 3.18 12.85
C ASP A 349 30.43 4.55 12.46
N ILE A 350 29.44 5.01 13.20
CA ILE A 350 28.45 6.04 12.86
C ILE A 350 28.85 7.20 11.91
N THR A 351 29.91 7.91 12.23
CA THR A 351 30.81 8.78 11.45
C THR A 351 30.62 9.07 9.95
N ILE A 352 29.63 9.88 9.47
CA ILE A 352 29.70 10.46 8.10
C ILE A 352 30.97 11.28 7.85
N PHE A 353 30.94 12.50 8.34
CA PHE A 353 32.07 13.39 8.36
C PHE A 353 32.48 13.44 9.84
N PRO A 354 33.74 13.73 10.19
CA PRO A 354 34.16 13.72 11.59
C PRO A 354 33.38 14.75 12.42
N GLY A 355 32.61 14.31 13.43
CA GLY A 355 31.69 15.16 14.20
C GLY A 355 30.30 15.35 13.55
N PHE A 356 29.96 14.54 12.57
CA PHE A 356 28.69 14.56 11.84
C PHE A 356 28.23 13.12 11.63
N ASP A 357 28.09 12.45 12.75
CA ASP A 357 28.21 11.00 12.79
C ASP A 357 26.81 10.34 12.68
N ILE A 358 25.66 11.02 12.93
CA ILE A 358 24.23 10.67 12.49
C ILE A 358 22.78 10.18 13.33
N PRO A 359 22.33 9.13 14.21
CA PRO A 359 21.46 7.84 14.13
C PRO A 359 19.93 7.75 13.94
N ALA A 360 19.34 6.70 13.33
CA ALA A 360 19.70 5.82 12.21
C ALA A 360 18.49 5.16 11.47
N ALA A 361 17.31 5.80 11.47
CA ALA A 361 16.14 5.45 10.62
C ALA A 361 16.28 6.10 9.24
N SER A 362 17.09 7.12 9.24
CA SER A 362 17.75 7.85 8.18
C SER A 362 17.36 7.43 6.83
N LEU A 363 17.84 6.25 6.48
CA LEU A 363 17.96 5.78 5.13
C LEU A 363 16.65 5.32 4.53
N GLN A 364 15.58 5.61 5.23
CA GLN A 364 14.48 6.42 4.74
C GLN A 364 14.82 7.75 3.97
N SER A 365 16.05 8.00 3.47
CA SER A 365 16.65 9.23 2.85
C SER A 365 17.14 9.73 1.34
N LEU A 366 17.38 9.30 0.01
CA LEU A 366 17.38 8.26 -1.16
C LEU A 366 16.11 8.06 -2.05
N ILE A 367 15.06 7.26 -1.81
CA ILE A 367 13.67 7.22 -2.41
C ILE A 367 12.86 8.61 -2.57
N GLY A 368 13.41 9.80 -2.88
CA GLY A 368 12.67 11.01 -3.33
C GLY A 368 13.30 12.30 -3.99
N LEU A 369 14.61 12.50 -4.14
CA LEU A 369 15.28 13.01 -5.40
C LEU A 369 16.07 12.02 -6.53
N ALA A 370 15.91 10.89 -7.44
CA ALA A 370 15.24 9.56 -8.14
C ALA A 370 13.83 8.55 -8.00
N ILE A 371 12.44 8.54 -7.56
CA ILE A 371 11.10 9.31 -7.02
C ILE A 371 10.47 10.83 -7.36
N VAL A 372 10.79 12.07 -6.78
CA VAL A 372 10.77 13.52 -7.35
C VAL A 372 11.93 14.08 -8.25
N LEU A 373 13.25 14.16 -7.92
CA LEU A 373 14.29 15.02 -8.65
C LEU A 373 13.96 15.23 -10.13
N THR A 374 14.02 14.13 -10.83
CA THR A 374 14.11 14.00 -12.24
C THR A 374 12.70 14.00 -12.80
N ILE A 375 11.65 14.51 -12.14
CA ILE A 375 10.28 14.18 -12.55
C ILE A 375 9.90 14.60 -13.96
N PRO A 376 10.56 15.66 -14.47
CA PRO A 376 11.50 15.58 -15.59
C PRO A 376 11.70 14.23 -16.38
N ILE A 377 12.96 13.77 -16.50
CA ILE A 377 13.61 12.87 -17.49
C ILE A 377 13.08 11.40 -17.53
N TYR A 378 11.76 11.24 -17.61
CA TYR A 378 11.00 10.04 -18.04
C TYR A 378 9.72 10.45 -18.73
N ASP A 379 9.03 11.48 -18.24
CA ASP A 379 8.03 12.17 -19.06
C ASP A 379 8.59 13.28 -19.91
N ARG A 380 9.82 13.69 -19.59
CA ARG A 380 10.77 14.25 -20.54
C ARG A 380 11.59 13.15 -21.24
N LEU A 381 11.58 11.88 -20.80
CA LEU A 381 12.33 10.76 -21.40
C LEU A 381 11.49 9.48 -21.67
N PHE A 382 11.56 8.42 -20.85
CA PHE A 382 10.86 7.11 -20.94
C PHE A 382 9.50 7.05 -21.65
N VAL A 383 8.65 8.08 -21.65
CA VAL A 383 7.28 8.02 -22.21
C VAL A 383 7.02 8.83 -23.46
N PRO A 384 7.63 10.00 -23.69
CA PRO A 384 8.07 10.35 -25.04
C PRO A 384 8.78 9.17 -25.73
N LEU A 385 9.60 8.41 -24.98
CA LEU A 385 10.26 7.20 -25.47
C LEU A 385 9.29 6.00 -25.69
N ALA A 386 8.42 5.65 -24.74
CA ALA A 386 7.58 4.44 -24.77
C ALA A 386 6.39 4.60 -25.72
N ARG A 387 5.71 5.76 -25.72
CA ARG A 387 4.62 6.06 -26.68
C ARG A 387 5.06 5.85 -28.13
N ALA A 388 6.27 6.29 -28.45
CA ALA A 388 6.86 6.14 -29.77
C ALA A 388 7.02 4.66 -30.20
N PHE A 389 7.03 3.71 -29.27
CA PHE A 389 7.05 2.27 -29.57
C PHE A 389 5.74 1.52 -29.32
N THR A 390 4.92 1.92 -28.35
CA THR A 390 3.66 1.22 -28.04
C THR A 390 2.47 1.76 -28.82
N ARG A 391 2.52 3.02 -29.29
CA ARG A 391 1.38 3.81 -29.81
C ARG A 391 0.16 3.90 -28.90
N LYS A 392 0.19 3.32 -27.71
CA LYS A 392 -0.80 3.60 -26.68
C LYS A 392 -0.72 5.09 -26.37
N PRO A 393 -1.82 5.73 -25.98
CA PRO A 393 -1.70 6.96 -25.23
C PRO A 393 -0.71 6.72 -24.09
N SER A 394 -1.02 5.76 -23.21
CA SER A 394 -0.45 5.52 -21.87
C SER A 394 1.06 5.25 -21.77
N GLY A 395 1.80 5.21 -22.89
CA GLY A 395 3.13 4.61 -22.94
C GLY A 395 2.99 3.11 -22.70
N ILE A 396 2.98 2.72 -21.44
CA ILE A 396 2.69 1.36 -20.94
C ILE A 396 1.31 1.35 -20.26
N THR A 397 0.60 0.22 -20.18
CA THR A 397 -0.72 0.15 -19.49
C THR A 397 -0.60 0.13 -17.98
N MET A 398 -1.71 0.41 -17.29
CA MET A 398 -1.96 -0.01 -15.91
C MET A 398 -1.31 -1.35 -15.55
N LEU A 399 -1.67 -2.44 -16.25
CA LEU A 399 -1.13 -3.80 -16.07
C LEU A 399 0.29 -4.01 -16.69
N GLN A 400 0.99 -2.91 -16.96
CA GLN A 400 2.41 -2.78 -17.30
C GLN A 400 3.11 -1.78 -16.34
N ARG A 401 2.44 -1.27 -15.30
CA ARG A 401 2.90 -0.16 -14.43
C ARG A 401 2.52 -0.21 -12.95
N ILE A 402 1.41 -0.80 -12.55
CA ILE A 402 1.44 -2.16 -12.07
C ILE A 402 1.83 -3.14 -13.18
N GLY A 403 3.12 -3.36 -13.41
CA GLY A 403 3.64 -4.17 -14.53
C GLY A 403 5.11 -3.97 -14.93
N ILE A 404 5.90 -3.36 -14.03
CA ILE A 404 7.37 -3.30 -14.00
C ILE A 404 7.87 -3.73 -12.59
N GLY A 405 7.63 -2.96 -11.52
CA GLY A 405 7.77 -3.15 -10.04
C GLY A 405 7.54 -4.42 -9.19
N MET A 406 7.53 -5.66 -9.67
CA MET A 406 7.50 -6.83 -8.77
C MET A 406 8.39 -7.99 -9.21
N PHE A 407 8.55 -8.09 -10.52
CA PHE A 407 9.81 -8.01 -11.20
C PHE A 407 10.53 -6.83 -10.58
N LEU A 408 10.19 -5.51 -10.65
CA LEU A 408 10.71 -4.44 -9.72
C LEU A 408 10.39 -4.66 -8.23
N SER A 409 10.35 -5.91 -7.76
CA SER A 409 10.73 -6.22 -6.40
C SER A 409 11.67 -7.43 -6.30
N ILE A 410 12.06 -8.16 -7.35
CA ILE A 410 12.81 -9.44 -7.28
C ILE A 410 14.18 -9.18 -6.72
N ILE A 411 15.05 -8.76 -7.61
CA ILE A 411 16.36 -8.28 -7.36
C ILE A 411 16.21 -6.81 -6.85
N ASP A 412 15.05 -6.41 -6.33
CA ASP A 412 14.99 -5.41 -5.25
C ASP A 412 15.64 -6.02 -4.08
N MET A 413 15.58 -7.34 -3.91
CA MET A 413 15.75 -8.02 -2.65
C MET A 413 16.29 -9.46 -2.73
N VAL A 414 16.70 -9.85 -3.93
CA VAL A 414 18.06 -10.36 -4.07
C VAL A 414 19.11 -9.34 -3.66
N VAL A 415 18.67 -8.10 -3.50
CA VAL A 415 19.30 -7.20 -2.58
C VAL A 415 18.92 -7.21 -1.10
N ALA A 416 18.24 -8.19 -0.47
CA ALA A 416 18.64 -8.73 0.86
C ALA A 416 19.20 -10.14 0.86
N ALA A 417 19.49 -10.72 -0.29
CA ALA A 417 20.55 -11.71 -0.39
C ALA A 417 22.01 -11.16 -0.13
N LEU A 418 22.75 -10.83 -1.19
CA LEU A 418 24.17 -10.47 -1.20
C LEU A 418 24.89 -9.51 -0.18
N VAL A 419 24.34 -8.36 0.24
CA VAL A 419 24.81 -7.53 1.36
C VAL A 419 24.09 -7.97 2.65
N GLU A 420 23.86 -9.21 3.09
CA GLU A 420 23.58 -9.52 4.53
C GLU A 420 24.76 -10.30 5.16
N ILE A 421 25.01 -11.52 4.66
CA ILE A 421 26.33 -11.90 4.15
C ILE A 421 27.51 -11.26 4.88
N LYS A 422 28.00 -10.17 4.32
CA LYS A 422 29.25 -9.50 4.53
C LYS A 422 29.31 -8.81 5.89
N ARG A 423 28.29 -8.88 6.77
CA ARG A 423 28.55 -8.81 8.21
C ARG A 423 29.17 -10.07 8.73
N LEU A 424 28.43 -11.16 8.80
CA LEU A 424 28.87 -12.44 9.37
C LEU A 424 30.37 -12.72 9.43
N LYS A 425 30.90 -13.37 8.42
CA LYS A 425 32.30 -13.69 8.27
C LYS A 425 33.20 -12.46 7.96
N THR A 426 32.82 -11.26 8.45
CA THR A 426 33.75 -10.15 8.73
C THR A 426 33.52 -9.36 10.01
N ALA A 427 32.46 -9.38 10.82
CA ALA A 427 32.79 -9.16 12.25
C ALA A 427 33.52 -10.39 12.79
N GLN A 428 33.34 -11.54 12.13
CA GLN A 428 34.26 -12.66 12.29
C GLN A 428 35.70 -12.23 11.87
N GLU A 429 35.91 -11.10 11.15
CA GLU A 429 37.24 -10.49 10.89
C GLU A 429 37.72 -9.55 12.01
N TYR A 430 36.92 -8.81 12.80
CA TYR A 430 37.51 -7.71 13.65
C TYR A 430 37.62 -7.92 15.15
N GLY A 431 37.06 -9.02 15.61
CA GLY A 431 37.27 -9.51 16.94
C GLY A 431 36.08 -10.25 17.44
N LEU A 432 34.99 -10.35 16.67
CA LEU A 432 33.74 -9.69 17.01
C LEU A 432 32.60 -10.70 16.96
N VAL A 433 32.50 -11.59 17.97
CA VAL A 433 31.34 -12.46 18.24
C VAL A 433 30.45 -12.14 19.46
N ASP A 434 30.62 -12.69 20.66
CA ASP A 434 29.45 -12.87 21.54
C ASP A 434 28.93 -11.61 22.32
N ILE A 435 29.48 -10.39 22.15
CA ILE A 435 29.02 -9.11 22.81
C ILE A 435 27.86 -8.40 22.06
N PRO A 436 26.77 -7.96 22.74
CA PRO A 436 25.65 -7.17 22.20
C PRO A 436 25.96 -5.71 21.81
N GLU A 437 25.20 -5.18 20.83
CA GLU A 437 24.91 -3.74 20.63
C GLU A 437 25.98 -2.72 20.10
N VAL A 438 26.63 -2.94 18.95
CA VAL A 438 28.08 -3.25 18.94
C VAL A 438 28.76 -2.90 17.59
N THR A 439 29.73 -1.96 17.57
CA THR A 439 30.00 -1.00 16.45
C THR A 439 31.17 -1.31 15.48
N LEU A 440 30.98 -1.99 14.34
CA LEU A 440 32.09 -2.64 13.57
C LEU A 440 32.72 -1.76 12.42
N PRO A 441 34.00 -1.63 11.83
CA PRO A 441 33.97 0.16 11.17
C PRO A 441 33.17 0.38 9.82
N MET A 442 31.97 -0.17 9.50
CA MET A 442 31.51 -0.50 8.10
C MET A 442 31.27 0.60 7.10
N SER A 443 31.45 0.41 5.79
CA SER A 443 30.66 0.94 4.66
C SER A 443 29.14 1.06 4.84
N ILE A 444 28.69 1.98 5.68
CA ILE A 444 27.52 2.85 5.60
C ILE A 444 27.18 3.16 4.15
N LEU A 445 28.17 3.70 3.47
CA LEU A 445 28.29 4.22 2.12
C LEU A 445 28.96 3.26 1.11
N TRP A 446 29.77 2.31 1.56
CA TRP A 446 29.89 1.03 0.85
C TRP A 446 28.65 0.19 1.03
N LEU A 447 27.64 0.82 1.63
CA LEU A 447 26.33 0.93 1.06
C LEU A 447 26.08 2.36 0.28
N VAL A 448 26.27 2.67 -1.07
CA VAL A 448 25.61 3.58 -2.15
C VAL A 448 24.48 3.11 -3.26
N PRO A 449 24.11 1.84 -3.70
CA PRO A 449 22.91 1.11 -4.41
C PRO A 449 21.34 0.56 -4.15
N GLN A 450 20.84 -0.60 -3.53
CA GLN A 450 19.43 -1.02 -2.94
C GLN A 450 18.26 -0.02 -2.72
N TYR A 451 17.30 -0.21 -1.76
CA TYR A 451 16.12 0.59 -1.29
C TYR A 451 15.28 1.30 -2.35
N VAL A 452 15.99 2.13 -3.06
CA VAL A 452 15.71 2.85 -4.26
C VAL A 452 15.47 1.87 -5.40
N LEU A 453 15.51 0.56 -5.13
CA LEU A 453 14.56 -0.34 -5.75
C LEU A 453 13.19 -0.24 -5.12
N SER A 454 12.86 -0.82 -3.96
CA SER A 454 11.59 -0.69 -3.20
C SER A 454 10.84 0.62 -3.44
N GLY A 455 11.54 1.74 -3.33
CA GLY A 455 11.10 3.04 -3.76
C GLY A 455 10.58 3.07 -5.18
N ILE A 456 11.46 2.84 -6.13
CA ILE A 456 11.10 2.66 -7.53
C ILE A 456 10.38 1.32 -7.84
N ALA A 457 10.11 0.45 -6.88
CA ALA A 457 9.23 -0.71 -7.00
C ALA A 457 7.79 -0.23 -6.98
N ASP A 458 7.50 0.63 -6.01
CA ASP A 458 6.21 0.95 -5.42
C ASP A 458 5.19 1.58 -6.33
N ILE A 459 5.51 1.61 -7.61
CA ILE A 459 5.20 2.73 -8.40
C ILE A 459 3.70 2.80 -8.58
N PRO A 460 3.08 3.86 -8.05
CA PRO A 460 1.70 4.10 -8.23
C PRO A 460 1.46 4.53 -9.68
N ILE A 461 0.20 4.55 -10.03
CA ILE A 461 -0.31 4.66 -11.39
C ILE A 461 -1.62 5.43 -11.22
N GLU A 462 -2.66 5.17 -12.02
CA GLU A 462 -4.02 5.68 -11.75
C GLU A 462 -5.20 4.64 -11.80
N LEU A 463 -5.79 4.27 -10.63
CA LEU A 463 -6.99 3.45 -10.32
C LEU A 463 -8.05 4.31 -9.53
N ARG A 464 -9.37 4.27 -9.78
CA ARG A 464 -10.35 5.29 -9.27
C ARG A 464 -10.83 4.99 -7.81
N SER A 465 -12.06 5.36 -7.39
CA SER A 465 -12.77 4.84 -6.16
C SER A 465 -12.42 3.41 -5.98
N VAL A 466 -12.88 2.61 -6.93
CA VAL A 466 -12.61 1.19 -6.97
C VAL A 466 -11.17 0.90 -6.69
N GLY A 467 -10.36 1.59 -7.46
CA GLY A 467 -8.94 1.54 -7.42
C GLY A 467 -8.24 1.86 -6.14
N LEU A 468 -8.86 2.51 -5.15
CA LEU A 468 -8.23 3.12 -3.98
C LEU A 468 -7.76 2.25 -2.86
N ALA A 469 -8.57 2.08 -1.86
CA ALA A 469 -9.50 1.03 -2.04
C ALA A 469 -8.83 -0.19 -2.69
N LEU A 470 -8.72 -0.37 -4.01
CA LEU A 470 -7.99 -1.47 -4.69
C LEU A 470 -6.50 -1.23 -5.10
N TYR A 471 -5.76 -0.25 -4.55
CA TYR A 471 -4.47 -0.56 -3.92
C TYR A 471 -4.51 -0.61 -2.39
N LEU A 472 -5.66 -0.53 -1.64
CA LEU A 472 -5.84 -0.33 -0.15
C LEU A 472 -6.91 -1.06 0.87
N SER A 473 -7.79 -2.11 0.68
CA SER A 473 -8.00 -3.38 1.55
C SER A 473 -7.68 -5.03 1.14
N ILE A 474 -6.63 -5.91 0.62
CA ILE A 474 -5.06 -6.19 0.18
C ILE A 474 -3.59 -5.70 0.75
N LEU A 475 -3.08 -4.48 1.20
CA LEU A 475 -2.15 -3.77 2.12
C LEU A 475 -2.14 -4.25 3.60
N GLY A 476 -3.03 -3.97 4.56
CA GLY A 476 -3.15 -4.45 5.99
C GLY A 476 -3.32 -5.97 6.14
N VAL A 477 -3.75 -6.65 7.22
CA VAL A 477 -3.93 -8.15 7.31
C VAL A 477 -2.83 -9.14 6.81
N GLY A 478 -2.00 -8.87 5.80
CA GLY A 478 -1.05 -9.80 5.16
C GLY A 478 0.29 -9.86 5.85
N SER A 479 0.23 -9.31 7.06
CA SER A 479 1.10 -9.08 8.20
C SER A 479 0.25 -9.08 9.49
N PHE A 480 -1.08 -9.26 9.47
CA PHE A 480 -1.73 -9.84 10.65
C PHE A 480 -1.33 -11.30 10.63
N LEU A 481 -1.86 -12.06 9.67
CA LEU A 481 -1.44 -13.42 9.40
C LEU A 481 -0.14 -13.40 8.59
N SER A 482 0.88 -12.77 9.19
CA SER A 482 2.27 -12.58 8.76
C SER A 482 2.99 -11.54 9.64
N SER A 483 2.36 -11.09 10.72
CA SER A 483 2.82 -11.38 12.07
C SER A 483 2.67 -12.88 12.30
N PHE A 484 1.48 -13.48 12.19
CA PHE A 484 1.30 -14.93 12.48
C PHE A 484 2.22 -15.89 11.75
N LEU A 485 2.69 -15.57 10.55
CA LEU A 485 3.57 -16.53 9.91
C LEU A 485 4.91 -16.52 10.60
N VAL A 486 5.32 -15.34 11.06
CA VAL A 486 6.61 -15.00 11.65
C VAL A 486 6.44 -15.07 13.19
N THR A 487 5.24 -15.45 13.64
CA THR A 487 4.94 -16.37 14.74
C THR A 487 4.98 -17.88 14.41
N ILE A 488 5.02 -18.33 13.15
CA ILE A 488 4.90 -19.76 12.73
C ILE A 488 5.94 -20.21 11.62
N ILE A 489 7.25 -19.87 11.66
CA ILE A 489 8.43 -20.63 10.99
C ILE A 489 9.94 -21.24 11.43
N GLY A 490 10.77 -21.50 12.56
CA GLY A 490 11.05 -21.47 14.15
C GLY A 490 10.14 -21.96 15.40
N ASP A 491 9.25 -21.26 16.13
CA ASP A 491 8.01 -21.81 16.82
C ASP A 491 7.29 -23.17 16.34
N VAL A 492 7.72 -23.97 15.34
CA VAL A 492 7.21 -25.32 14.89
C VAL A 492 8.34 -26.36 14.56
N THR A 493 8.73 -27.12 15.56
CA THR A 493 9.75 -26.48 16.40
C THR A 493 11.12 -27.32 16.31
N GLY A 494 12.05 -27.31 17.31
CA GLY A 494 13.42 -27.79 17.82
C GLY A 494 13.71 -27.66 19.36
N SER A 495 13.07 -28.48 20.23
CA SER A 495 12.94 -28.37 21.73
C SER A 495 14.23 -28.84 22.35
N ASP A 496 14.96 -29.50 21.49
CA ASP A 496 16.37 -29.60 21.41
C ASP A 496 17.07 -28.33 21.98
N GLY A 497 16.56 -27.08 21.83
CA GLY A 497 16.83 -26.00 22.82
C GLY A 497 18.10 -25.17 22.61
N GLY A 498 18.17 -24.49 21.48
CA GLY A 498 19.38 -23.84 20.98
C GLY A 498 19.35 -22.38 21.29
N SER A 499 20.18 -21.62 20.59
CA SER A 499 19.86 -20.20 20.55
C SER A 499 18.74 -20.01 19.56
N SER A 500 17.66 -19.38 20.02
CA SER A 500 16.40 -19.33 19.29
C SER A 500 16.63 -18.93 17.84
N TRP A 501 15.74 -19.37 16.97
CA TRP A 501 15.81 -19.16 15.53
C TRP A 501 15.70 -17.68 15.13
N PHE A 502 16.02 -16.75 16.00
CA PHE A 502 15.62 -15.36 15.99
C PHE A 502 16.11 -14.75 17.35
N SER A 503 17.27 -14.06 17.52
CA SER A 503 17.80 -13.79 18.90
C SER A 503 18.73 -12.56 19.09
N ASN A 504 18.99 -12.28 20.39
CA ASN A 504 19.27 -10.99 21.07
C ASN A 504 20.41 -10.16 20.49
N ASN A 505 21.63 -10.32 21.02
CA ASN A 505 22.81 -9.71 20.43
C ASN A 505 22.78 -9.84 18.89
N LEU A 506 23.37 -8.86 18.25
CA LEU A 506 22.83 -8.17 17.11
C LEU A 506 22.98 -8.82 15.76
N ASN A 507 23.03 -10.11 15.83
CA ASN A 507 24.23 -10.77 15.45
C ASN A 507 23.85 -12.26 15.09
N ARG A 508 23.69 -13.34 15.90
CA ARG A 508 23.86 -14.77 15.34
C ARG A 508 22.64 -15.08 14.54
N ALA A 509 21.61 -14.26 14.68
CA ALA A 509 20.96 -13.51 13.65
C ALA A 509 21.61 -13.76 12.32
N HIS A 510 21.22 -14.94 11.90
CA HIS A 510 21.53 -15.56 10.67
C HIS A 510 20.49 -14.87 9.78
N LEU A 511 20.57 -13.57 9.60
CA LEU A 511 19.51 -12.77 9.02
C LEU A 511 19.18 -13.30 7.61
N ASP A 512 20.20 -13.42 6.79
CA ASP A 512 20.38 -14.29 5.62
C ASP A 512 19.64 -15.73 5.62
N TYR A 513 19.24 -16.42 6.70
CA TYR A 513 18.95 -17.93 6.80
C TYR A 513 17.43 -18.63 6.43
N PHE A 514 16.86 -17.31 6.72
CA PHE A 514 15.61 -16.46 6.41
C PHE A 514 15.62 -15.55 5.14
N TYR A 515 16.70 -15.32 4.43
CA TYR A 515 16.83 -14.21 3.45
C TYR A 515 17.27 -14.60 2.06
N TRP A 516 17.63 -15.87 1.88
CA TRP A 516 16.98 -16.54 0.77
C TRP A 516 15.60 -17.06 1.23
N VAL A 517 15.08 -16.82 2.44
CA VAL A 517 13.61 -16.97 2.72
C VAL A 517 13.00 -15.77 2.11
N LEU A 518 13.21 -14.49 2.40
CA LEU A 518 13.11 -13.52 1.29
C LEU A 518 14.17 -13.74 0.14
N ALA A 519 14.35 -15.00 -0.34
CA ALA A 519 14.50 -15.63 -1.68
C ALA A 519 13.86 -17.04 -2.10
N GLY A 520 12.76 -17.61 -1.50
CA GLY A 520 11.61 -18.39 -2.15
C GLY A 520 10.31 -17.79 -2.96
N LEU A 521 9.11 -17.18 -2.47
CA LEU A 521 7.65 -16.59 -2.82
C LEU A 521 6.97 -15.36 -3.84
N SER A 522 7.30 -14.30 -4.76
CA SER A 522 8.41 -13.30 -5.49
C SER A 522 9.73 -13.43 -6.58
N ALA A 523 10.54 -14.32 -7.34
CA ALA A 523 10.99 -15.73 -7.90
C ALA A 523 10.33 -16.99 -8.65
N VAL A 524 9.12 -17.53 -8.42
CA VAL A 524 7.93 -17.86 -9.29
C VAL A 524 6.78 -16.76 -9.53
N ALA A 525 5.74 -16.50 -8.68
CA ALA A 525 4.88 -15.29 -8.40
C ALA A 525 4.29 -14.25 -9.36
N PHE A 526 5.00 -13.19 -9.73
CA PHE A 526 4.66 -12.34 -10.88
C PHE A 526 4.21 -13.19 -12.08
N VAL A 527 4.66 -14.45 -12.10
CA VAL A 527 4.13 -15.60 -12.82
C VAL A 527 2.65 -15.57 -12.94
N ALA A 528 1.94 -15.53 -11.83
CA ALA A 528 0.52 -15.37 -11.85
C ALA A 528 0.13 -13.94 -12.23
N PHE A 529 0.89 -12.84 -12.02
CA PHE A 529 0.46 -11.53 -12.56
C PHE A 529 0.31 -11.57 -14.04
N LEU A 530 1.39 -11.66 -14.79
CA LEU A 530 1.24 -11.54 -16.23
C LEU A 530 0.30 -12.60 -16.82
N TYR A 531 0.03 -13.66 -16.08
CA TYR A 531 -1.02 -14.63 -16.28
C TYR A 531 -2.48 -14.20 -15.95
N PHE A 532 -2.93 -13.89 -14.71
CA PHE A 532 -4.30 -13.37 -14.55
C PHE A 532 -4.45 -11.89 -14.98
N ALA A 533 -3.41 -11.06 -15.18
CA ALA A 533 -3.52 -9.80 -15.97
C ALA A 533 -4.06 -10.11 -17.35
N LYS A 534 -3.45 -11.11 -17.98
CA LYS A 534 -3.81 -11.55 -19.31
C LYS A 534 -5.21 -12.15 -19.32
N SER A 535 -5.66 -12.81 -18.24
CA SER A 535 -7.05 -13.25 -18.08
C SER A 535 -8.03 -12.09 -17.83
N TYR A 536 -7.67 -11.09 -17.01
CA TYR A 536 -8.46 -9.89 -16.73
C TYR A 536 -8.73 -9.09 -18.01
N ILE A 537 -7.67 -8.83 -18.78
CA ILE A 537 -7.75 -8.14 -20.08
C ILE A 537 -8.56 -8.96 -21.09
N TYR A 538 -8.47 -10.29 -21.07
CA TYR A 538 -9.21 -11.17 -21.97
C TYR A 538 -10.72 -11.11 -21.74
N ASN A 539 -11.18 -11.25 -20.49
CA ASN A 539 -12.62 -11.25 -20.19
C ASN A 539 -13.26 -9.87 -20.47
N ARG A 540 -12.56 -8.76 -20.19
CA ARG A 540 -13.05 -7.41 -20.49
C ARG A 540 -13.26 -7.18 -22.00
N LEU A 541 -12.42 -7.78 -22.85
CA LEU A 541 -12.57 -7.76 -24.31
C LEU A 541 -13.66 -8.72 -24.85
N SER A 542 -14.15 -9.66 -24.02
CA SER A 542 -15.30 -10.51 -24.36
C SER A 542 -16.61 -9.76 -24.13
N THR A 543 -16.83 -9.27 -22.90
CA THR A 543 -18.08 -8.57 -22.53
C THR A 543 -18.32 -7.32 -23.40
N SER A 544 -17.27 -6.57 -23.73
CA SER A 544 -17.37 -5.41 -24.64
C SER A 544 -17.83 -5.77 -26.07
N LYS A 545 -17.61 -7.01 -26.54
CA LYS A 545 -18.12 -7.49 -27.83
C LYS A 545 -19.57 -7.97 -27.77
N GLU A 546 -19.99 -8.54 -26.64
CA GLU A 546 -21.40 -8.88 -26.42
C GLU A 546 -22.26 -7.61 -26.37
N ILE A 547 -21.76 -6.56 -25.71
CA ILE A 547 -22.43 -5.24 -25.68
C ILE A 547 -22.54 -4.63 -27.09
N MET A 548 -21.48 -4.65 -27.92
CA MET A 548 -21.58 -4.16 -29.30
C MET A 548 -22.43 -5.08 -30.22
N ALA A 549 -22.57 -6.37 -29.91
CA ALA A 549 -23.50 -7.24 -30.61
C ALA A 549 -24.97 -6.92 -30.28
N ILE A 550 -25.24 -6.41 -29.08
CA ILE A 550 -26.57 -5.95 -28.66
C ILE A 550 -26.91 -4.58 -29.26
N SER A 551 -25.95 -3.65 -29.34
CA SER A 551 -26.20 -2.33 -29.95
C SER A 551 -26.48 -2.39 -31.46
N HIS A 552 -25.96 -3.39 -32.18
CA HIS A 552 -26.23 -3.56 -33.62
C HIS A 552 -27.63 -4.10 -33.97
N VAL A 553 -28.56 -4.16 -33.02
CA VAL A 553 -29.94 -4.65 -33.21
C VAL A 553 -30.98 -3.51 -33.16
N SER A 554 -30.61 -2.27 -32.84
CA SER A 554 -31.56 -1.14 -32.71
C SER A 554 -31.90 -0.38 -33.99
N ASP A 555 -31.10 -0.52 -35.05
CA ASP A 555 -31.11 0.45 -36.15
C ASP A 555 -32.02 0.05 -37.31
N ALA A 556 -33.33 0.30 -37.14
CA ALA A 556 -34.32 0.25 -38.21
C ALA A 556 -35.39 1.36 -38.04
N GLU A 557 -35.47 2.23 -39.06
CA GLU A 557 -36.36 3.38 -39.31
C GLU A 557 -37.59 3.62 -38.41
N SER A 558 -37.86 4.85 -37.98
CA SER A 558 -38.59 5.84 -38.80
C SER A 558 -38.55 7.28 -38.19
N PRO A 559 -38.96 8.35 -38.91
CA PRO A 559 -38.38 9.69 -38.72
C PRO A 559 -39.23 10.74 -37.95
N ASN A 560 -38.63 11.94 -37.83
CA ASN A 560 -39.20 13.26 -37.48
C ASN A 560 -39.36 13.62 -35.98
N ALA A 561 -38.31 14.23 -35.45
CA ALA A 561 -38.44 15.44 -34.60
C ALA A 561 -37.28 16.40 -34.96
N GLN A 562 -37.55 17.72 -34.99
CA GLN A 562 -36.54 18.76 -35.18
C GLN A 562 -36.24 19.49 -33.86
N THR A 563 -35.18 20.31 -33.89
CA THR A 563 -34.71 21.25 -32.83
C THR A 563 -33.93 20.63 -31.66
N PRO A 564 -32.98 21.38 -31.06
CA PRO A 564 -32.03 22.28 -31.72
C PRO A 564 -30.56 21.99 -31.32
N LEU A 565 -29.61 22.60 -32.05
CA LEU A 565 -28.18 22.51 -31.77
C LEU A 565 -27.78 23.35 -30.54
N VAL A 566 -27.04 22.75 -29.59
CA VAL A 566 -25.88 23.28 -28.81
C VAL A 566 -25.69 22.43 -27.54
N GLN A 567 -24.75 21.47 -27.56
CA GLN A 567 -24.27 20.76 -26.35
C GLN A 567 -22.99 19.93 -26.62
N GLY A 568 -21.99 20.52 -27.27
CA GLY A 568 -20.77 19.81 -27.72
C GLY A 568 -19.61 19.76 -26.72
N ASN A 569 -19.83 20.13 -25.46
CA ASN A 569 -18.74 20.54 -24.55
C ASN A 569 -18.73 19.78 -23.21
N VAL A 570 -19.76 19.00 -22.89
CA VAL A 570 -19.91 18.26 -21.61
C VAL A 570 -19.17 16.90 -21.65
N VAL A 571 -18.91 16.31 -20.48
CA VAL A 571 -18.26 15.02 -20.20
C VAL A 571 -19.18 14.21 -19.28
N ASP A 572 -19.66 13.05 -19.76
CA ASP A 572 -20.69 12.27 -19.08
C ASP A 572 -20.22 11.62 -17.75
N ASP A 573 -21.19 11.31 -16.87
CA ASP A 573 -21.04 10.72 -15.52
C ASP A 573 -20.13 11.48 -14.53
N VAL A 574 -19.85 12.76 -14.83
CA VAL A 574 -19.00 13.65 -14.05
C VAL A 574 -19.78 14.96 -13.78
N VAL A 575 -20.09 15.26 -12.50
CA VAL A 575 -20.83 16.49 -12.09
C VAL A 575 -19.93 17.70 -11.80
N ASP A 576 -19.93 18.36 -10.64
CA ASP A 576 -18.85 19.29 -10.19
C ASP A 576 -18.61 19.36 -8.65
N TYR A 577 -17.99 20.42 -8.10
CA TYR A 577 -18.26 20.81 -6.70
C TYR A 577 -19.56 21.59 -6.55
N GLU A 578 -20.13 22.05 -7.64
CA GLU A 578 -21.40 22.75 -7.75
C GLU A 578 -22.52 21.75 -8.09
N GLY A 579 -22.35 20.44 -7.86
CA GLY A 579 -23.31 19.40 -8.29
C GLY A 579 -23.74 19.31 -9.79
N ASN A 580 -23.38 20.25 -10.69
CA ASN A 580 -23.80 20.34 -12.10
C ASN A 580 -22.81 19.70 -13.12
N PRO A 581 -23.18 19.36 -14.38
CA PRO A 581 -22.36 18.51 -15.28
C PRO A 581 -21.04 19.08 -15.88
N ALA A 582 -20.00 18.24 -16.00
CA ALA A 582 -18.62 18.62 -16.34
C ALA A 582 -18.33 19.03 -17.81
N VAL A 583 -17.63 20.14 -18.10
CA VAL A 583 -17.47 20.68 -19.48
C VAL A 583 -15.99 20.65 -19.97
N ARG A 584 -15.62 21.10 -21.21
CA ARG A 584 -14.27 20.92 -21.88
C ARG A 584 -13.55 22.13 -22.63
N ALA A 585 -14.06 23.39 -22.60
CA ALA A 585 -13.43 24.74 -22.95
C ALA A 585 -12.89 25.85 -21.90
N ASN A 586 -13.51 26.24 -20.72
CA ASN A 586 -13.00 26.68 -19.33
C ASN A 586 -12.81 25.78 -17.91
N SER A 587 -12.45 24.44 -17.44
CA SER A 587 -12.00 22.88 -17.64
C SER A 587 -10.75 22.02 -18.25
N GLY A 588 -10.41 20.90 -17.54
CA GLY A 588 -9.89 19.60 -18.04
C GLY A 588 -8.39 19.32 -17.96
N GLY A 589 -7.86 18.22 -18.50
CA GLY A 589 -6.53 18.26 -19.14
C GLY A 589 -5.26 18.47 -18.27
N TRP A 590 -4.38 19.44 -18.58
CA TRP A 590 -2.94 19.39 -18.19
C TRP A 590 -2.40 20.37 -17.17
N ARG A 591 -3.08 21.49 -16.83
CA ARG A 591 -2.95 21.96 -15.43
C ARG A 591 -3.33 20.72 -14.59
N SER A 592 -4.42 20.03 -15.00
CA SER A 592 -4.92 18.70 -14.58
C SER A 592 -3.98 17.49 -14.79
N ALA A 593 -2.68 17.73 -14.97
CA ALA A 593 -1.63 16.73 -14.77
C ALA A 593 -0.27 17.30 -14.32
N SER A 594 0.03 18.53 -14.71
CA SER A 594 1.30 19.23 -14.42
C SER A 594 1.37 19.80 -13.03
N PHE A 595 0.22 19.96 -12.38
CA PHE A 595 0.21 19.95 -10.95
C PHE A 595 -0.63 18.70 -10.47
N LEU A 596 -0.40 17.44 -10.95
CA LEU A 596 -0.95 16.08 -10.55
C LEU A 596 0.13 15.12 -9.99
N ILE A 597 1.29 15.66 -9.62
CA ILE A 597 2.48 14.94 -9.20
C ILE A 597 3.19 15.49 -7.90
N GLY A 598 2.55 16.16 -6.86
CA GLY A 598 2.77 16.62 -5.34
C GLY A 598 2.60 15.95 -3.73
N VAL A 599 2.84 14.76 -3.00
CA VAL A 599 2.18 13.45 -2.32
C VAL A 599 2.07 11.95 -2.91
N GLU A 600 2.60 11.43 -4.04
CA GLU A 600 2.45 10.00 -4.50
C GLU A 600 3.77 9.42 -4.95
N VAL A 601 4.60 10.28 -5.53
CA VAL A 601 6.01 10.46 -5.26
C VAL A 601 6.34 10.54 -3.78
N ALA A 602 5.39 11.03 -3.05
CA ALA A 602 5.66 11.88 -1.93
C ALA A 602 4.99 11.28 -0.71
N GLU A 603 3.90 10.53 -0.93
CA GLU A 603 3.50 9.49 -0.01
C GLU A 603 4.62 8.46 0.17
N ARG A 604 5.54 8.30 -0.81
CA ARG A 604 6.77 7.46 -0.81
C ARG A 604 7.96 8.12 -0.13
N PHE A 605 8.22 9.39 -0.48
CA PHE A 605 9.26 10.21 0.15
C PHE A 605 9.09 10.28 1.65
N ALA A 606 7.90 9.89 2.10
CA ALA A 606 7.67 9.65 3.48
C ALA A 606 7.23 8.18 3.78
N TYR A 607 6.59 7.38 2.91
CA TYR A 607 6.22 5.98 3.25
C TYR A 607 7.48 5.15 3.39
N PHE A 608 8.39 5.30 2.46
CA PHE A 608 9.73 4.79 2.64
C PHE A 608 10.57 5.72 3.46
N GLY A 609 10.03 6.88 3.76
CA GLY A 609 10.38 7.58 4.96
C GLY A 609 10.01 6.87 6.27
N ILE A 610 9.10 5.90 6.27
CA ILE A 610 8.93 4.99 7.41
C ILE A 610 9.75 3.80 7.21
N SER A 611 9.53 3.28 6.02
CA SER A 611 9.99 1.99 5.73
C SER A 611 11.48 2.20 5.82
N CYS A 612 11.99 2.94 4.88
CA CYS A 612 13.37 3.03 4.49
C CYS A 612 14.29 2.19 5.38
N ASN A 613 15.10 2.83 6.22
CA ASN A 613 15.63 2.27 7.46
C ASN A 613 14.59 2.47 8.62
N LEU A 614 14.06 1.51 9.38
CA LEU A 614 13.75 1.80 10.81
C LEU A 614 14.68 1.11 11.83
N ILE A 615 14.80 -0.23 11.89
CA ILE A 615 15.54 -1.10 12.83
C ILE A 615 16.65 -0.56 13.81
N THR A 616 17.30 0.61 13.67
CA THR A 616 18.50 1.17 14.33
C THR A 616 18.46 1.80 15.75
N TYR A 617 17.40 2.12 16.47
CA TYR A 617 16.09 1.53 16.48
C TYR A 617 16.19 0.35 17.51
N LEU A 618 15.63 -0.85 17.29
CA LEU A 618 15.52 -1.97 18.25
C LEU A 618 16.81 -2.36 19.00
N THR A 619 17.52 -3.33 18.41
CA THR A 619 18.13 -4.44 19.13
C THR A 619 19.59 -4.26 19.55
N ASP A 620 20.43 -3.46 18.85
CA ASP A 620 21.60 -2.71 19.35
C ASP A 620 21.16 -1.74 20.46
N SER A 621 21.67 -0.50 20.57
CA SER A 621 21.08 0.55 21.42
C SER A 621 19.53 0.52 21.46
N LEU A 622 18.88 -0.04 22.49
CA LEU A 622 19.44 -0.82 23.60
C LEU A 622 18.84 -2.25 23.59
N GLY A 623 19.52 -3.28 24.12
CA GLY A 623 19.37 -4.72 23.82
C GLY A 623 18.00 -5.41 23.56
N GLN A 624 17.67 -5.68 22.29
CA GLN A 624 16.70 -6.71 21.84
C GLN A 624 17.34 -7.78 20.94
N SER A 625 16.59 -8.47 20.07
CA SER A 625 16.86 -9.66 19.22
C SER A 625 16.68 -9.56 17.71
N THR A 626 17.74 -9.07 17.06
CA THR A 626 17.92 -8.91 15.61
C THR A 626 17.00 -9.71 14.72
N ALA A 627 17.10 -11.03 14.67
CA ALA A 627 16.37 -11.82 13.70
C ALA A 627 14.91 -11.99 14.11
N THR A 628 14.63 -12.13 15.40
CA THR A 628 13.25 -12.14 15.89
C THR A 628 12.58 -10.86 15.38
N ALA A 629 13.25 -9.69 15.40
CA ALA A 629 12.70 -8.39 14.97
C ALA A 629 11.86 -8.37 13.69
N ALA A 630 12.26 -9.17 12.72
CA ALA A 630 12.11 -9.06 11.20
C ALA A 630 10.66 -9.76 11.06
N GLU A 631 10.16 -10.51 12.04
CA GLU A 631 8.73 -10.79 12.12
C GLU A 631 7.93 -9.50 11.92
N ASN A 632 8.30 -8.41 12.59
CA ASN A 632 7.95 -7.06 12.28
C ASN A 632 9.17 -6.57 11.56
N VAL A 633 9.25 -6.97 10.33
CA VAL A 633 8.49 -6.19 9.39
C VAL A 633 7.66 -6.99 8.47
N ASN A 634 7.86 -8.28 8.36
CA ASN A 634 6.94 -9.03 7.54
C ASN A 634 5.51 -8.82 8.01
N ALA A 635 5.34 -8.31 9.24
CA ALA A 635 4.21 -7.71 9.92
C ALA A 635 3.95 -6.16 9.80
N TRP A 636 4.77 -5.25 9.19
CA TRP A 636 4.24 -3.97 8.60
C TRP A 636 3.90 -4.26 7.16
N ALA A 637 4.63 -5.16 6.57
CA ALA A 637 4.85 -5.04 5.18
C ALA A 637 3.86 -5.85 4.43
N GLY A 638 3.63 -7.07 4.87
CA GLY A 638 2.34 -7.71 4.77
C GLY A 638 1.16 -6.85 5.14
N THR A 639 1.30 -5.79 5.90
CA THR A 639 0.24 -4.84 6.28
C THR A 639 0.49 -3.52 5.58
N ALA A 640 1.23 -3.64 4.48
CA ALA A 640 1.34 -2.96 3.24
C ALA A 640 1.13 -3.94 2.04
N GLN A 641 0.75 -5.26 2.23
CA GLN A 641 -0.21 -6.25 1.52
C GLN A 641 -0.88 -7.60 2.18
N LEU A 642 -2.01 -7.58 2.98
CA LEU A 642 -3.44 -8.18 2.83
C LEU A 642 -4.68 -7.20 2.94
N LEU A 643 -4.55 -5.86 3.12
CA LEU A 643 -5.49 -4.71 2.81
C LEU A 643 -5.38 -3.59 1.45
N PRO A 644 -5.52 -3.64 -0.04
CA PRO A 644 -6.61 -3.61 -1.22
C PRO A 644 -8.10 -4.19 -1.40
N LEU A 645 -8.45 -5.48 -1.50
CA LEU A 645 -9.87 -5.96 -1.63
C LEU A 645 -10.93 -5.28 -0.76
N LEU A 646 -10.93 -5.46 0.55
CA LEU A 646 -11.86 -4.86 1.50
C LEU A 646 -11.85 -3.32 1.48
N GLY A 647 -10.97 -2.69 0.71
CA GLY A 647 -10.83 -1.25 0.70
C GLY A 647 -11.37 -0.74 -0.57
N ALA A 648 -11.13 -1.48 -1.66
CA ALA A 648 -11.93 -1.51 -2.86
C ALA A 648 -13.37 -1.56 -2.36
N PHE A 649 -13.63 -2.59 -1.56
CA PHE A 649 -14.77 -2.82 -0.70
C PHE A 649 -15.11 -1.74 0.33
N VAL A 650 -14.44 -0.59 0.31
CA VAL A 650 -14.99 0.65 0.84
C VAL A 650 -15.02 1.85 -0.12
N ALA A 651 -13.97 2.20 -0.88
CA ALA A 651 -14.13 3.34 -1.78
C ALA A 651 -14.84 3.02 -3.10
N ASP A 652 -14.72 1.82 -3.73
CA ASP A 652 -15.46 1.43 -4.96
C ASP A 652 -16.85 2.07 -4.92
N SER A 653 -17.48 1.89 -3.76
CA SER A 653 -18.86 2.18 -3.52
C SER A 653 -19.13 3.14 -2.36
N PHE A 654 -18.96 2.80 -1.06
CA PHE A 654 -19.50 3.50 0.15
C PHE A 654 -19.40 5.02 -0.01
N LEU A 655 -18.31 5.52 -0.59
CA LEU A 655 -18.03 6.94 -0.61
C LEU A 655 -17.88 7.64 -1.95
N GLY A 656 -17.37 6.95 -2.97
CA GLY A 656 -16.82 7.65 -4.12
C GLY A 656 -15.37 8.09 -3.91
N ARG A 657 -14.84 8.76 -4.95
CA ARG A 657 -13.51 8.40 -5.44
C ARG A 657 -12.44 9.16 -4.68
N TYR A 658 -12.30 10.40 -5.07
CA TYR A 658 -12.10 11.48 -4.15
C TYR A 658 -12.38 11.23 -2.67
N ARG A 659 -13.55 10.67 -2.33
CA ARG A 659 -13.93 10.22 -0.99
C ARG A 659 -13.40 8.84 -0.65
N THR A 660 -12.17 8.54 -1.01
CA THR A 660 -11.31 7.86 -0.05
C THR A 660 -9.99 8.60 0.14
N ILE A 661 -9.90 9.89 -0.21
CA ILE A 661 -8.76 10.75 0.20
C ILE A 661 -9.08 11.93 1.23
N LEU A 662 -10.33 12.15 1.75
CA LEU A 662 -10.71 12.92 3.02
C LEU A 662 -10.36 12.20 4.52
N ILE A 663 -10.95 11.27 5.52
CA ILE A 663 -10.99 9.72 6.19
C ILE A 663 -10.08 8.24 5.90
N ALA A 664 -9.02 7.69 5.13
CA ALA A 664 -8.04 7.70 3.86
C ALA A 664 -6.89 8.71 3.03
N SER A 665 -6.71 10.12 3.01
CA SER A 665 -5.54 11.11 3.26
C SER A 665 -5.28 11.82 4.69
N PHE A 666 -6.13 12.62 5.35
CA PHE A 666 -5.88 13.21 6.73
C PHE A 666 -5.54 12.31 7.96
N ILE A 667 -5.79 11.01 7.98
CA ILE A 667 -5.37 10.03 8.98
C ILE A 667 -3.91 9.90 8.90
N TYR A 668 -3.27 10.06 7.73
CA TYR A 668 -1.86 9.89 7.45
C TYR A 668 -1.02 10.82 8.34
N ILE A 669 -1.21 10.92 9.65
CA ILE A 669 -1.47 12.12 10.48
C ILE A 669 -1.78 11.62 11.91
N LEU A 670 -2.17 12.46 12.93
CA LEU A 670 -2.53 12.21 14.43
C LEU A 670 -1.04 11.95 14.91
N GLY A 671 -0.45 10.87 14.36
CA GLY A 671 0.74 10.06 14.57
C GLY A 671 1.44 9.57 13.30
N LEU A 672 2.66 9.95 12.89
CA LEU A 672 3.73 10.86 13.36
C LEU A 672 3.80 11.38 14.76
N GLY A 673 2.94 12.33 15.09
CA GLY A 673 2.29 12.41 16.39
C GLY A 673 3.03 11.67 17.44
N LEU A 674 2.77 10.33 17.47
CA LEU A 674 2.81 9.26 18.48
C LEU A 674 3.79 8.10 18.20
N LEU A 675 4.98 8.53 17.87
CA LEU A 675 6.27 7.86 17.96
C LEU A 675 7.24 8.99 18.08
N THR A 676 7.00 10.05 17.29
CA THR A 676 7.38 11.34 17.76
C THR A 676 6.59 11.73 19.03
N LEU A 677 5.49 11.04 19.47
CA LEU A 677 4.66 11.05 20.75
C LEU A 677 5.58 11.46 22.01
N SER A 678 6.91 10.42 23.60
CA SER A 678 7.61 9.13 24.04
C SER A 678 8.87 8.60 23.30
N ALA A 679 9.09 8.56 21.98
CA ALA A 679 10.46 8.50 21.46
C ALA A 679 11.36 9.76 21.67
N MET A 680 10.96 11.00 22.12
CA MET A 680 11.88 12.22 22.41
C MET A 680 12.44 13.06 23.75
N LEU A 681 12.42 13.15 25.16
CA LEU A 681 11.86 12.80 26.60
C LEU A 681 12.45 11.70 27.63
N PRO A 682 12.03 10.42 27.75
CA PRO A 682 12.77 9.24 28.29
C PRO A 682 14.22 8.77 27.93
N SER A 683 14.94 9.20 26.90
CA SER A 683 16.40 9.50 26.98
C SER A 683 16.66 10.93 27.47
N VAL A 684 15.65 11.54 28.08
CA VAL A 684 15.78 12.41 29.26
C VAL A 684 15.43 11.60 30.53
N SER A 685 14.72 10.46 30.51
CA SER A 685 14.76 9.46 31.61
C SER A 685 16.17 8.87 31.75
N THR A 686 16.95 8.71 30.68
CA THR A 686 18.39 8.38 30.77
C THR A 686 19.29 9.58 31.12
N SER A 687 18.75 10.79 31.34
CA SER A 687 19.56 11.95 31.78
C SER A 687 19.95 11.91 33.28
N GLY A 688 19.61 10.83 33.98
CA GLY A 688 19.89 10.62 35.41
C GLY A 688 20.85 9.46 35.71
N HIS A 689 22.10 9.82 36.05
CA HIS A 689 23.19 8.97 36.56
C HIS A 689 23.99 8.08 35.58
N VAL A 690 25.29 8.00 35.89
CA VAL A 690 26.32 7.24 35.17
C VAL A 690 26.71 6.02 36.00
N GLY A 691 26.78 4.84 35.36
CA GLY A 691 27.68 3.76 35.81
C GLY A 691 27.06 2.42 36.19
N ALA A 692 26.96 1.54 35.18
CA ALA A 692 27.02 0.07 35.25
C ALA A 692 25.89 -0.74 35.95
N ALA A 693 25.66 -1.94 35.39
CA ALA A 693 24.81 -3.04 35.90
C ALA A 693 23.28 -2.84 35.88
N LYS A 694 22.65 -2.90 34.69
CA LYS A 694 21.21 -3.20 34.55
C LYS A 694 20.96 -4.68 34.89
N ILE A 695 20.81 -4.97 36.18
CA ILE A 695 20.27 -6.26 36.66
C ILE A 695 18.78 -6.31 36.31
N MET A 696 18.25 -7.51 36.02
CA MET A 696 16.83 -7.74 35.77
C MET A 696 15.94 -7.20 36.90
N SER A 697 15.11 -6.21 36.61
CA SER A 697 13.95 -5.85 37.42
C SER A 697 12.81 -5.35 36.53
N SER A 698 11.68 -6.02 36.64
CA SER A 698 10.39 -5.68 36.04
C SER A 698 9.97 -4.24 36.34
N SER A 699 9.50 -3.51 35.33
CA SER A 699 8.73 -2.29 35.55
C SER A 699 7.71 -2.04 34.46
N SER A 700 6.54 -1.58 34.89
CA SER A 700 5.46 -0.94 34.11
C SER A 700 5.94 -0.23 32.84
N ASP A 701 6.81 0.74 33.06
CA ASP A 701 7.32 1.67 32.07
C ASP A 701 8.16 0.97 31.02
N ASP A 702 8.86 -0.09 31.44
CA ASP A 702 9.49 -1.07 30.56
C ASP A 702 8.43 -1.94 29.78
N GLN A 703 7.18 -1.46 29.67
CA GLN A 703 6.21 -1.83 28.65
C GLN A 703 5.37 -0.66 28.03
N PHE A 704 5.34 0.58 28.60
CA PHE A 704 4.87 1.83 27.89
C PHE A 704 5.95 2.48 27.04
N VAL A 705 6.90 1.68 26.60
CA VAL A 705 7.73 2.01 25.44
C VAL A 705 7.57 0.88 24.35
N VAL A 706 6.82 -0.22 24.65
CA VAL A 706 6.49 -1.35 23.75
C VAL A 706 5.19 -1.09 23.00
N ILE A 707 4.06 -0.93 23.71
CA ILE A 707 2.80 -0.83 23.01
C ILE A 707 2.62 0.45 22.17
N LEU A 708 2.84 1.73 22.53
CA LEU A 708 2.95 2.98 21.68
C LEU A 708 4.26 3.15 20.96
N PHE A 709 4.80 1.98 20.71
CA PHE A 709 5.15 1.59 19.39
C PHE A 709 4.16 0.67 18.73
N PHE A 710 4.01 -0.55 19.23
CA PHE A 710 3.15 -1.59 18.69
C PHE A 710 1.77 -1.23 18.25
N PHE A 711 0.77 -0.92 19.11
CA PHE A 711 -0.49 -0.27 18.68
C PHE A 711 -0.12 1.07 17.94
N SER A 712 1.12 1.37 17.46
CA SER A 712 1.63 2.32 16.39
C SER A 712 2.13 1.82 14.97
N LEU A 713 1.63 0.70 14.36
CA LEU A 713 1.54 0.49 12.85
C LEU A 713 0.14 0.16 12.11
N TYR A 714 -0.98 -0.29 12.76
CA TYR A 714 -2.44 -0.78 12.52
C TYR A 714 -3.13 0.43 11.90
N LEU A 715 -2.47 1.52 11.47
CA LEU A 715 -3.09 2.83 11.44
C LEU A 715 -2.30 3.97 10.79
N VAL A 716 -1.00 4.12 11.01
CA VAL A 716 -0.12 4.64 9.95
C VAL A 716 -0.57 3.97 8.67
N ALA A 717 -0.64 2.67 8.74
CA ALA A 717 -1.17 1.94 7.65
C ALA A 717 -2.69 1.78 7.65
N ILE A 718 -3.51 2.41 8.52
CA ILE A 718 -4.97 2.48 8.38
C ILE A 718 -5.34 2.61 6.92
N GLY A 719 -4.96 3.65 6.21
CA GLY A 719 -3.92 4.58 6.50
C GLY A 719 -3.33 4.76 5.16
N GLN A 720 -2.09 4.38 4.97
CA GLN A 720 -1.76 3.95 3.63
C GLN A 720 -2.56 2.71 3.16
N GLY A 721 -3.74 2.42 3.78
CA GLY A 721 -5.02 1.75 3.45
C GLY A 721 -6.27 2.59 3.10
N GLY A 722 -6.13 3.90 2.91
CA GLY A 722 -6.65 4.45 1.64
C GLY A 722 -5.86 5.63 1.05
N HIS A 723 -4.53 5.71 1.20
CA HIS A 723 -3.70 6.49 0.26
C HIS A 723 -3.37 5.70 -1.02
N LYS A 724 -2.15 5.66 -1.59
CA LYS A 724 -1.78 5.20 -2.96
C LYS A 724 -2.81 5.52 -4.07
N PRO A 725 -4.02 4.90 -4.14
CA PRO A 725 -4.83 5.00 -5.33
C PRO A 725 -6.34 5.27 -5.39
N CYS A 726 -6.94 6.24 -4.71
CA CYS A 726 -7.91 7.04 -5.49
C CYS A 726 -7.08 8.07 -6.09
N VAL A 727 -6.45 8.86 -5.23
CA VAL A 727 -5.16 9.45 -5.48
C VAL A 727 -4.69 9.15 -6.91
N GLN A 728 -4.22 7.92 -7.20
CA GLN A 728 -4.21 7.21 -8.53
C GLN A 728 -5.36 7.69 -9.52
N ALA A 729 -6.37 6.92 -9.94
CA ALA A 729 -7.38 7.30 -10.99
C ALA A 729 -8.60 8.08 -10.55
N PHE A 730 -8.55 8.61 -9.35
CA PHE A 730 -9.16 9.89 -9.13
C PHE A 730 -8.37 11.03 -9.79
N GLY A 731 -7.12 10.84 -10.19
CA GLY A 731 -6.44 11.62 -11.24
C GLY A 731 -6.65 11.14 -12.71
N ALA A 732 -6.89 9.85 -12.99
CA ALA A 732 -7.24 9.44 -14.37
C ALA A 732 -8.71 9.66 -14.68
N ASN A 733 -9.51 10.02 -13.67
CA ASN A 733 -10.82 10.66 -13.88
C ASN A 733 -10.69 11.99 -14.61
N GLN A 734 -9.53 12.64 -14.54
CA GLN A 734 -9.27 14.01 -14.99
C GLN A 734 -9.00 14.13 -16.48
N PHE A 735 -8.94 12.95 -17.07
CA PHE A 735 -8.84 12.72 -18.47
C PHE A 735 -10.05 11.91 -18.86
N ASP A 736 -10.83 12.48 -19.76
CA ASP A 736 -11.79 11.75 -20.54
C ASP A 736 -11.12 10.52 -21.19
N GLY A 737 -11.88 9.43 -21.29
CA GLY A 737 -11.42 8.20 -21.94
C GLY A 737 -11.70 8.21 -23.44
N GLU A 738 -12.76 8.92 -23.84
CA GLU A 738 -13.29 8.99 -25.20
C GLU A 738 -12.64 10.14 -25.99
N ASP A 739 -12.25 11.22 -25.32
CA ASP A 739 -11.50 12.32 -25.97
C ASP A 739 -10.07 11.88 -26.37
N PRO A 740 -9.66 12.03 -27.65
CA PRO A 740 -8.34 11.57 -28.11
C PRO A 740 -7.13 12.33 -27.57
N GLU A 741 -7.27 13.59 -27.16
CA GLU A 741 -6.18 14.41 -26.63
C GLU A 741 -6.02 14.19 -25.13
N GLU A 742 -7.12 14.18 -24.39
CA GLU A 742 -7.10 13.89 -22.97
C GLU A 742 -6.77 12.43 -22.69
N CYS A 743 -7.21 11.47 -23.51
CA CYS A 743 -6.75 10.09 -23.39
C CYS A 743 -5.21 9.99 -23.58
N ARG A 744 -4.63 10.79 -24.50
CA ARG A 744 -3.17 10.99 -24.61
C ARG A 744 -2.57 11.78 -23.44
N ALA A 745 -3.33 12.57 -22.71
CA ALA A 745 -2.86 13.31 -21.55
C ALA A 745 -2.82 12.45 -20.27
N LYS A 746 -3.88 11.67 -20.00
CA LYS A 746 -4.00 10.54 -19.04
C LYS A 746 -2.74 9.69 -18.99
N SER A 747 -2.15 9.51 -20.16
CA SER A 747 -0.85 8.92 -20.30
C SER A 747 0.31 9.67 -19.68
N SER A 748 0.64 10.86 -20.16
CA SER A 748 1.86 11.51 -19.68
C SER A 748 1.71 11.72 -18.21
N PHE A 749 0.50 11.97 -17.76
CA PHE A 749 0.17 11.89 -16.37
C PHE A 749 0.64 10.54 -15.73
N PHE A 750 0.14 9.36 -16.18
CA PHE A 750 0.49 8.04 -15.59
C PHE A 750 1.99 7.88 -15.48
N ASN A 751 2.68 8.45 -16.45
CA ASN A 751 4.09 8.33 -16.65
C ASN A 751 4.90 9.36 -15.84
N TRP A 752 4.48 10.61 -15.75
CA TRP A 752 5.06 11.64 -14.88
C TRP A 752 5.01 11.13 -13.45
N TRP A 753 3.96 10.40 -13.13
CA TRP A 753 3.79 9.72 -11.87
C TRP A 753 4.54 8.41 -11.73
N PHE A 754 4.68 7.61 -12.78
CA PHE A 754 5.49 6.40 -12.62
C PHE A 754 6.94 6.76 -12.45
N PHE A 755 7.43 7.70 -13.27
CA PHE A 755 8.61 8.41 -12.87
C PHE A 755 8.41 9.13 -11.59
N GLY A 756 7.26 9.61 -11.27
CA GLY A 756 6.96 10.09 -9.95
C GLY A 756 7.07 9.05 -8.87
N VAL A 757 7.32 7.78 -9.16
CA VAL A 757 7.96 6.91 -8.21
C VAL A 757 9.30 6.32 -8.72
N CYS A 758 9.90 6.90 -9.77
CA CYS A 758 11.33 6.88 -10.21
C CYS A 758 12.14 8.23 -10.38
N SER A 759 11.72 9.43 -9.97
CA SER A 759 12.41 10.72 -10.19
C SER A 759 13.32 11.32 -9.10
N GLY A 760 12.99 11.00 -7.87
CA GLY A 760 13.40 10.84 -6.43
C GLY A 760 14.29 9.76 -5.57
N GLY A 761 14.36 8.43 -5.51
CA GLY A 761 15.64 7.62 -5.45
C GLY A 761 17.10 8.20 -5.34
N SER A 762 17.38 9.47 -5.60
CA SER A 762 18.45 10.31 -5.07
C SER A 762 18.05 11.36 -3.98
N VAL A 763 16.97 11.16 -3.15
CA VAL A 763 16.62 11.68 -1.75
C VAL A 763 15.45 11.19 -0.70
N THR A 764 14.90 9.93 -0.57
CA THR A 764 14.55 9.00 0.65
C THR A 764 15.24 7.53 0.90
N VAL A 765 16.46 6.94 1.20
CA VAL A 765 18.01 6.84 1.34
C VAL A 765 19.18 7.81 1.77
N PHE A 766 19.74 8.73 0.96
CA PHE A 766 20.89 9.68 1.01
C PHE A 766 20.86 11.03 1.78
N VAL A 767 19.92 11.99 1.64
CA VAL A 767 20.07 13.33 2.29
C VAL A 767 19.86 13.26 3.77
N LEU A 768 18.83 12.64 4.21
CA LEU A 768 18.54 12.33 5.61
C LEU A 768 19.25 11.07 6.11
N SER A 769 20.30 10.69 5.41
CA SER A 769 20.89 9.38 5.56
C SER A 769 21.83 9.34 6.74
N TYR A 770 22.69 10.30 7.01
CA TYR A 770 22.80 11.71 6.63
C TYR A 770 21.82 12.63 7.36
N VAL A 771 20.94 12.06 8.16
CA VAL A 771 20.64 12.67 9.43
C VAL A 771 20.60 11.66 10.58
N GLN A 772 20.99 10.40 10.31
CA GLN A 772 20.80 9.23 11.17
C GLN A 772 21.93 8.07 11.06
N ASP A 773 23.14 8.13 11.72
CA ASP A 773 24.04 7.21 12.55
C ASP A 773 24.67 7.65 14.02
N ASN A 774 25.13 8.90 14.39
CA ASN A 774 25.35 9.88 15.62
C ASN A 774 24.97 11.48 15.56
N LEU A 775 23.84 11.98 15.00
CA LEU A 775 23.28 13.37 14.88
C LEU A 775 22.18 13.20 15.91
N SER A 776 21.19 12.30 15.66
CA SER A 776 20.40 11.56 16.67
C SER A 776 19.19 10.85 16.09
N TRP A 777 18.43 10.14 16.96
CA TRP A 777 17.03 9.76 16.80
C TRP A 777 15.94 10.88 16.98
N GLY A 778 16.10 12.24 17.14
CA GLY A 778 14.99 13.32 16.99
C GLY A 778 14.86 14.69 16.10
N LEU A 779 15.67 15.11 15.07
CA LEU A 779 15.65 15.73 13.68
C LEU A 779 15.50 14.83 12.35
N GLY A 780 16.08 13.75 11.80
CA GLY A 780 15.32 12.75 10.92
C GLY A 780 13.96 11.99 11.23
N PHE A 781 12.78 12.53 11.68
CA PHE A 781 11.39 11.92 11.66
C PHE A 781 10.26 12.89 11.31
N GLY A 782 10.56 14.16 11.20
CA GLY A 782 9.67 15.28 11.21
C GLY A 782 10.06 16.60 10.48
N VAL A 783 10.13 16.57 9.15
CA VAL A 783 9.76 17.64 8.19
C VAL A 783 8.81 17.17 7.05
N PRO A 784 8.24 15.95 6.94
CA PRO A 784 6.82 15.61 6.75
C PRO A 784 6.17 14.82 7.90
N CYS A 785 5.86 15.39 9.04
CA CYS A 785 5.94 16.77 9.48
C CYS A 785 5.84 17.85 8.41
N ILE A 786 6.78 18.82 8.37
CA ILE A 786 6.85 20.12 7.62
C ILE A 786 6.55 20.13 6.10
N VAL A 787 6.38 19.01 5.43
CA VAL A 787 6.32 18.96 3.97
C VAL A 787 5.40 17.89 3.46
N MET A 788 4.99 17.00 4.35
CA MET A 788 3.59 16.76 4.45
C MET A 788 2.93 18.10 4.75
N VAL A 789 3.42 18.97 5.68
CA VAL A 789 3.32 20.48 5.78
C VAL A 789 3.58 21.24 4.45
N LEU A 790 3.57 20.58 3.27
CA LEU A 790 3.38 21.16 1.92
C LEU A 790 2.57 20.26 0.93
N ALA A 791 1.68 19.37 1.38
CA ALA A 791 1.24 18.23 0.56
C ALA A 791 -0.24 17.80 0.60
N LEU A 792 -0.98 17.89 1.74
CA LEU A 792 -2.43 18.21 1.57
C LEU A 792 -2.49 19.57 0.89
N GLY A 793 -1.42 20.36 0.94
CA GLY A 793 -1.00 21.01 -0.28
C GLY A 793 0.12 22.02 -0.25
N VAL A 794 0.66 22.38 -1.42
CA VAL A 794 -0.01 23.12 -2.53
C VAL A 794 -0.93 22.29 -3.50
N PHE A 795 -1.39 21.10 -3.10
CA PHE A 795 -2.73 20.53 -3.36
C PHE A 795 -3.82 21.43 -2.87
N LEU A 796 -4.60 21.12 -1.79
CA LEU A 796 -5.99 21.56 -1.55
C LEU A 796 -6.16 22.99 -2.00
N LEU A 797 -5.15 23.84 -1.80
CA LEU A 797 -4.71 25.07 -2.50
C LEU A 797 -5.30 25.42 -3.86
N GLY A 798 -5.51 24.52 -4.79
CA GLY A 798 -6.47 24.73 -5.87
C GLY A 798 -7.93 24.65 -5.44
N THR A 799 -8.81 25.64 -5.74
CA THR A 799 -10.28 25.42 -5.61
C THR A 799 -11.30 26.02 -6.72
N ARG A 800 -11.03 26.09 -8.06
CA ARG A 800 -12.05 26.01 -9.21
C ARG A 800 -12.30 24.76 -10.24
N THR A 801 -11.67 23.54 -10.26
CA THR A 801 -11.30 22.74 -11.45
C THR A 801 -10.77 21.18 -11.48
N TYR A 802 -11.48 20.06 -11.17
CA TYR A 802 -11.23 18.58 -11.57
C TYR A 802 -12.58 18.02 -12.02
N ARG A 803 -12.58 16.88 -12.73
CA ARG A 803 -13.52 15.73 -12.71
C ARG A 803 -13.58 14.86 -11.41
N TYR A 804 -14.70 14.18 -11.18
CA TYR A 804 -14.86 13.01 -10.29
C TYR A 804 -16.07 12.25 -10.85
N ASN A 805 -16.24 10.97 -10.57
CA ASN A 805 -17.40 10.26 -11.13
C ASN A 805 -18.53 10.25 -10.11
N LEU A 806 -19.76 10.30 -10.61
CA LEU A 806 -20.89 9.69 -9.89
C LEU A 806 -20.57 8.20 -9.63
N ILE A 807 -21.13 7.62 -8.58
CA ILE A 807 -20.94 6.19 -8.33
C ILE A 807 -22.05 5.44 -9.05
N GLY A 808 -21.78 5.17 -10.34
CA GLY A 808 -22.63 4.37 -11.21
C GLY A 808 -23.11 3.10 -10.54
N ASP A 809 -24.34 2.73 -10.88
CA ASP A 809 -25.21 1.86 -10.09
C ASP A 809 -24.56 0.47 -9.83
N GLU A 810 -24.28 -0.29 -10.88
CA GLU A 810 -23.56 -1.57 -11.00
C GLU A 810 -23.33 -2.53 -9.75
N GLU A 811 -23.56 -3.87 -9.90
CA GLU A 811 -23.11 -5.10 -9.16
C GLU A 811 -21.73 -5.85 -9.62
N ASN A 812 -20.42 -5.71 -9.07
CA ASN A 812 -18.97 -6.25 -8.73
C ASN A 812 -18.44 -7.75 -8.54
N GLN A 813 -17.49 -8.30 -9.31
CA GLN A 813 -17.33 -9.75 -9.40
C GLN A 813 -16.94 -10.35 -8.04
N PHE A 814 -16.46 -9.53 -7.07
CA PHE A 814 -16.09 -9.84 -5.67
C PHE A 814 -17.05 -10.78 -4.98
N LEU A 815 -18.33 -10.71 -5.33
CA LEU A 815 -19.35 -11.60 -4.79
C LEU A 815 -20.09 -12.43 -5.87
N ARG A 816 -19.80 -12.24 -7.16
CA ARG A 816 -20.23 -13.14 -8.26
C ARG A 816 -19.52 -14.47 -8.26
N ILE A 817 -18.20 -14.46 -8.47
CA ILE A 817 -17.39 -15.68 -8.50
C ILE A 817 -17.33 -16.30 -7.09
N GLY A 818 -17.34 -15.46 -6.04
CA GLY A 818 -17.60 -15.91 -4.65
C GLY A 818 -18.92 -16.68 -4.50
N GLY A 819 -20.01 -16.16 -5.05
CA GLY A 819 -21.33 -16.82 -5.06
C GLY A 819 -21.33 -18.20 -5.73
N VAL A 820 -20.57 -18.36 -6.82
CA VAL A 820 -20.40 -19.66 -7.51
C VAL A 820 -19.76 -20.70 -6.57
N PHE A 821 -18.70 -20.32 -5.84
CA PHE A 821 -18.05 -21.21 -4.87
C PHE A 821 -19.00 -21.63 -3.74
N VAL A 822 -19.74 -20.67 -3.16
CA VAL A 822 -20.73 -20.93 -2.09
C VAL A 822 -21.84 -21.86 -2.58
N ALA A 823 -22.33 -21.67 -3.82
CA ALA A 823 -23.37 -22.50 -4.40
C ALA A 823 -22.89 -23.93 -4.71
N ALA A 824 -21.70 -24.09 -5.29
CA ALA A 824 -21.09 -25.39 -5.55
C ALA A 824 -20.84 -26.17 -4.25
N PHE A 825 -20.37 -25.49 -3.19
CA PHE A 825 -20.16 -26.10 -1.87
C PHE A 825 -21.49 -26.53 -1.22
N ARG A 826 -22.52 -25.67 -1.25
CA ARG A 826 -23.85 -26.01 -0.72
C ARG A 826 -24.47 -27.21 -1.44
N ASN A 827 -24.28 -27.31 -2.75
CA ASN A 827 -24.83 -28.38 -3.58
C ASN A 827 -23.93 -29.64 -3.60
N ARG A 828 -22.93 -29.77 -2.72
CA ARG A 828 -21.92 -30.85 -2.80
C ARG A 828 -22.49 -32.27 -2.67
N GLN A 829 -23.54 -32.48 -1.87
CA GLN A 829 -24.09 -33.80 -1.51
C GLN A 829 -25.17 -34.34 -2.47
N THR A 830 -25.74 -33.55 -3.37
CA THR A 830 -26.79 -34.02 -4.29
C THR A 830 -26.24 -34.80 -5.48
N SER A 831 -26.97 -35.84 -5.90
CA SER A 831 -26.77 -36.60 -7.12
C SER A 831 -27.72 -36.12 -8.23
N PRO A 832 -27.29 -36.10 -9.52
CA PRO A 832 -28.12 -35.59 -10.60
C PRO A 832 -29.30 -36.52 -10.93
N SER A 833 -30.49 -35.94 -11.09
CA SER A 833 -31.68 -36.65 -11.58
C SER A 833 -31.55 -36.95 -13.09
N PRO A 834 -32.20 -38.01 -13.63
CA PRO A 834 -32.13 -38.32 -15.06
C PRO A 834 -32.54 -37.16 -15.99
N SER A 835 -33.51 -36.34 -15.58
CA SER A 835 -33.94 -35.13 -16.29
C SER A 835 -33.00 -33.93 -16.18
N ALA A 836 -32.04 -33.94 -15.24
CA ALA A 836 -30.99 -32.93 -15.17
C ALA A 836 -29.84 -33.21 -16.14
N ILE A 837 -29.60 -34.49 -16.47
CA ILE A 837 -28.59 -34.92 -17.45
C ILE A 837 -28.92 -34.37 -18.85
N VAL A 838 -30.21 -34.35 -19.22
CA VAL A 838 -30.68 -33.76 -20.48
C VAL A 838 -30.30 -32.28 -20.61
N ILE A 839 -30.27 -31.53 -19.50
CA ILE A 839 -29.85 -30.11 -19.48
C ILE A 839 -28.32 -29.98 -19.59
N GLU A 840 -27.54 -30.96 -19.12
CA GLU A 840 -26.08 -31.03 -19.40
C GLU A 840 -25.79 -31.39 -20.88
N GLU A 841 -26.70 -32.06 -21.61
CA GLU A 841 -26.51 -32.42 -23.02
C GLU A 841 -27.07 -31.41 -24.03
N GLU A 842 -28.31 -30.92 -23.85
CA GLU A 842 -28.96 -29.99 -24.81
C GLU A 842 -28.31 -28.59 -24.85
N ALA A 843 -27.55 -28.21 -23.82
CA ALA A 843 -26.85 -26.93 -23.76
C ALA A 843 -25.52 -26.86 -24.54
N LEU A 844 -25.12 -27.93 -25.26
CA LEU A 844 -23.76 -28.09 -25.78
C LEU A 844 -23.68 -28.39 -27.29
N PRO A 845 -23.22 -27.42 -28.12
CA PRO A 845 -22.86 -27.66 -29.53
C PRO A 845 -21.55 -28.48 -29.67
N PHE A 846 -21.68 -29.80 -29.59
CA PHE A 846 -20.80 -30.82 -30.19
C PHE A 846 -19.27 -30.55 -30.18
N ARG A 847 -18.65 -30.49 -28.99
CA ARG A 847 -17.18 -30.60 -28.84
C ARG A 847 -16.76 -31.47 -27.64
N PRO A 848 -16.21 -32.68 -27.87
CA PRO A 848 -15.73 -33.56 -26.80
C PRO A 848 -14.26 -33.22 -26.43
N ASP A 849 -14.04 -32.31 -25.48
CA ASP A 849 -12.68 -31.95 -25.04
C ASP A 849 -12.44 -32.11 -23.51
N ARG A 850 -11.20 -32.44 -23.15
CA ARG A 850 -10.78 -32.81 -21.78
C ARG A 850 -10.98 -31.70 -20.75
N SER A 851 -10.93 -30.44 -21.17
CA SER A 851 -11.02 -29.28 -20.26
C SER A 851 -12.36 -29.20 -19.50
N TYR A 852 -13.44 -29.77 -20.06
CA TYR A 852 -14.75 -29.82 -19.40
C TYR A 852 -14.77 -30.75 -18.16
N GLN A 853 -13.72 -31.54 -17.92
CA GLN A 853 -13.61 -32.42 -16.77
C GLN A 853 -12.88 -31.81 -15.56
N GLN A 854 -12.10 -30.74 -15.74
CA GLN A 854 -11.44 -30.07 -14.60
C GLN A 854 -12.45 -29.26 -13.77
N PHE A 855 -12.30 -29.31 -12.44
CA PHE A 855 -13.15 -28.63 -11.47
C PHE A 855 -14.66 -28.90 -11.64
N LYS A 856 -15.04 -30.12 -12.09
CA LYS A 856 -16.43 -30.57 -12.26
C LYS A 856 -17.34 -30.34 -11.04
N PHE A 857 -16.80 -30.23 -9.82
CA PHE A 857 -17.61 -29.89 -8.64
C PHE A 857 -18.26 -28.51 -8.74
N LEU A 858 -17.67 -27.55 -9.49
CA LEU A 858 -18.27 -26.24 -9.74
C LEU A 858 -19.50 -26.32 -10.65
N ASN A 859 -19.64 -27.36 -11.49
CA ASN A 859 -20.89 -27.61 -12.22
C ASN A 859 -22.06 -27.86 -11.24
N LYS A 860 -21.82 -28.28 -9.99
CA LYS A 860 -22.90 -28.42 -9.00
C LYS A 860 -23.57 -27.08 -8.63
N ALA A 861 -22.95 -25.93 -8.91
CA ALA A 861 -23.62 -24.63 -8.81
C ALA A 861 -24.79 -24.45 -9.82
N LEU A 862 -24.85 -25.28 -10.87
CA LEU A 862 -25.93 -25.32 -11.85
C LEU A 862 -27.11 -26.21 -11.40
N LEU A 863 -26.91 -27.08 -10.39
CA LEU A 863 -27.92 -28.06 -9.97
C LEU A 863 -29.04 -27.43 -9.13
N LYS A 864 -30.27 -27.88 -9.41
CA LYS A 864 -31.50 -27.46 -8.72
C LYS A 864 -31.92 -28.48 -7.66
N PHE A 865 -32.41 -28.01 -6.51
CA PHE A 865 -32.91 -28.87 -5.43
C PHE A 865 -34.42 -29.11 -5.58
N PRO A 866 -34.90 -30.36 -5.49
CA PRO A 866 -36.33 -30.69 -5.41
C PRO A 866 -36.73 -31.08 -3.97
N ASP A 867 -36.83 -30.10 -3.07
CA ASP A 867 -37.32 -30.30 -1.70
C ASP A 867 -38.44 -29.31 -1.35
N ASN A 868 -39.42 -29.78 -0.57
CA ASN A 868 -40.75 -29.14 -0.44
C ASN A 868 -40.81 -27.92 0.50
N SER A 869 -39.73 -27.14 0.59
CA SER A 869 -39.70 -25.85 1.29
C SER A 869 -39.43 -24.73 0.28
N ASN A 870 -40.38 -23.81 0.11
CA ASN A 870 -40.39 -22.79 -0.96
C ASN A 870 -39.26 -21.74 -0.82
N GLU A 871 -38.05 -22.06 -1.27
CA GLU A 871 -36.93 -21.12 -1.47
C GLU A 871 -36.29 -21.28 -2.87
N GLY A 872 -35.97 -20.16 -3.51
CA GLY A 872 -35.37 -20.16 -4.84
C GLY A 872 -33.88 -20.52 -4.80
N SER A 873 -33.50 -21.63 -5.42
CA SER A 873 -32.09 -21.89 -5.74
C SER A 873 -31.62 -20.94 -6.85
N LYS A 874 -30.84 -19.89 -6.51
CA LYS A 874 -30.21 -18.97 -7.47
C LYS A 874 -29.42 -19.78 -8.52
N ILE A 875 -29.78 -19.60 -9.79
CA ILE A 875 -29.18 -20.29 -10.93
C ILE A 875 -27.98 -19.46 -11.40
N TYR A 876 -26.82 -20.08 -11.53
CA TYR A 876 -25.61 -19.48 -12.09
C TYR A 876 -25.50 -19.83 -13.57
N THR A 877 -24.91 -18.95 -14.39
CA THR A 877 -24.68 -19.28 -15.81
C THR A 877 -23.44 -20.16 -15.97
N VAL A 878 -23.36 -20.87 -17.10
CA VAL A 878 -22.12 -21.59 -17.48
C VAL A 878 -20.93 -20.62 -17.61
N SER A 879 -21.18 -19.36 -17.99
CA SER A 879 -20.16 -18.31 -18.05
C SER A 879 -19.60 -17.97 -16.66
N ASP A 880 -20.47 -17.76 -15.66
CA ASP A 880 -20.04 -17.51 -14.26
C ASP A 880 -19.21 -18.68 -13.71
N VAL A 881 -19.63 -19.90 -14.03
CA VAL A 881 -18.93 -21.13 -13.63
C VAL A 881 -17.58 -21.27 -14.32
N GLU A 882 -17.47 -20.94 -15.61
CA GLU A 882 -16.17 -20.93 -16.30
C GLU A 882 -15.27 -19.75 -15.90
N GLU A 883 -15.80 -18.59 -15.48
CA GLU A 883 -15.00 -17.52 -14.85
C GLU A 883 -14.47 -17.94 -13.48
N ALA A 884 -15.29 -18.58 -12.63
CA ALA A 884 -14.84 -19.12 -11.35
C ALA A 884 -13.81 -20.25 -11.54
N LYS A 885 -14.02 -21.12 -12.52
CA LYS A 885 -13.01 -22.10 -12.95
C LYS A 885 -11.77 -21.43 -13.54
N ALA A 886 -11.87 -20.28 -14.21
CA ALA A 886 -10.70 -19.55 -14.66
C ALA A 886 -9.87 -19.11 -13.44
N VAL A 887 -10.48 -18.47 -12.43
CA VAL A 887 -9.80 -18.10 -11.17
C VAL A 887 -9.15 -19.31 -10.49
N LEU A 888 -9.83 -20.47 -10.41
CA LEU A 888 -9.20 -21.70 -9.89
C LEU A 888 -8.12 -22.29 -10.80
N ARG A 889 -8.29 -22.34 -12.13
CA ARG A 889 -7.25 -22.75 -13.08
C ARG A 889 -6.02 -21.87 -12.93
N LEU A 890 -6.25 -20.61 -12.55
CA LEU A 890 -5.21 -19.64 -12.34
C LEU A 890 -4.56 -19.79 -10.93
N PHE A 891 -5.20 -20.44 -9.95
CA PHE A 891 -4.66 -20.60 -8.59
C PHE A 891 -3.41 -21.51 -8.45
N PRO A 892 -3.16 -22.58 -9.22
CA PRO A 892 -1.90 -23.32 -9.12
C PRO A 892 -0.71 -22.50 -9.56
N ILE A 893 -0.91 -21.67 -10.58
CA ILE A 893 0.05 -20.63 -10.90
C ILE A 893 0.04 -19.61 -9.78
N TRP A 894 -1.08 -19.27 -9.14
CA TRP A 894 -1.08 -18.47 -7.91
C TRP A 894 -0.29 -19.09 -6.73
N ALA A 895 -0.24 -20.41 -6.61
CA ALA A 895 0.41 -21.11 -5.51
C ALA A 895 1.86 -21.45 -5.85
N THR A 896 2.19 -21.57 -7.14
CA THR A 896 3.49 -21.16 -7.65
C THR A 896 3.48 -19.66 -7.94
N SER A 897 2.90 -18.92 -7.00
CA SER A 897 2.93 -17.47 -6.85
C SER A 897 2.60 -17.01 -5.41
N LEU A 898 2.58 -17.92 -4.43
CA LEU A 898 3.75 -18.37 -3.71
C LEU A 898 5.08 -18.58 -4.53
N VAL A 899 5.93 -19.53 -4.15
CA VAL A 899 7.41 -19.61 -4.28
C VAL A 899 8.24 -18.71 -5.31
N TYR A 900 8.07 -17.38 -5.33
CA TYR A 900 8.94 -16.24 -5.78
C TYR A 900 9.82 -15.34 -4.64
N ALA A 901 9.46 -14.77 -3.41
CA ALA A 901 9.35 -13.46 -2.66
C ALA A 901 9.50 -13.49 -1.14
N ILE A 902 9.29 -14.65 -0.56
CA ILE A 902 10.47 -15.48 -0.56
C ILE A 902 11.58 -14.98 -1.63
N VAL A 903 12.06 -13.71 -1.69
CA VAL A 903 12.98 -12.94 -2.62
C VAL A 903 12.71 -11.50 -2.29
N CYS A 904 11.54 -11.07 -2.76
CA CYS A 904 11.32 -9.69 -3.03
C CYS A 904 11.37 -8.81 -1.85
N ALA A 905 11.30 -9.34 -0.65
CA ALA A 905 11.19 -8.52 0.51
C ALA A 905 12.43 -8.38 1.35
N GLN A 906 13.48 -9.01 0.88
CA GLN A 906 14.75 -8.91 1.48
C GLN A 906 15.43 -7.54 1.51
N CYS A 907 15.92 -6.85 0.46
CA CYS A 907 16.80 -5.65 0.59
C CYS A 907 16.45 -4.80 1.72
N THR A 908 15.18 -4.42 1.63
CA THR A 908 14.07 -4.52 2.54
C THR A 908 14.36 -4.61 4.02
N THR A 909 15.43 -5.20 4.47
CA THR A 909 15.63 -5.67 5.80
C THR A 909 17.16 -5.83 5.97
N PHE A 910 17.65 -6.74 6.77
CA PHE A 910 19.04 -7.06 6.98
C PHE A 910 20.05 -7.24 5.82
N PHE A 911 19.75 -6.90 4.56
CA PHE A 911 20.90 -6.41 3.79
C PHE A 911 21.45 -5.15 4.47
N THR A 912 20.55 -4.32 5.01
CA THR A 912 20.91 -3.47 6.13
C THR A 912 20.80 -4.21 7.46
N LYS A 913 21.72 -5.17 7.57
CA LYS A 913 22.45 -5.65 8.76
C LYS A 913 23.78 -6.32 8.41
N GLN A 914 24.04 -6.75 7.17
CA GLN A 914 25.45 -6.85 6.72
C GLN A 914 26.15 -5.58 6.97
N GLY A 915 25.44 -4.49 6.62
CA GLY A 915 26.15 -3.27 6.50
C GLY A 915 26.72 -2.87 7.84
N ALA A 916 26.49 -3.58 8.94
CA ALA A 916 27.08 -3.26 10.21
C ALA A 916 28.61 -3.42 10.21
N THR A 917 29.22 -4.07 9.22
CA THR A 917 30.67 -4.44 9.22
C THR A 917 31.80 -3.60 8.59
N MET A 918 32.00 -3.64 7.27
CA MET A 918 33.07 -3.27 6.29
C MET A 918 33.53 -1.79 5.88
N ASP A 919 34.23 -0.98 6.69
CA ASP A 919 34.94 0.31 6.37
C ASP A 919 34.14 1.56 5.91
N ARG A 920 33.72 2.48 6.85
CA ARG A 920 33.05 3.83 6.83
C ARG A 920 33.24 4.59 5.49
N ALA A 921 34.42 4.60 4.89
CA ALA A 921 34.71 5.50 3.78
C ALA A 921 34.11 5.12 2.40
N ILE A 922 33.40 6.05 1.72
CA ILE A 922 33.78 6.35 0.30
C ILE A 922 35.03 7.19 0.32
N PHE A 923 34.98 8.33 1.02
CA PHE A 923 36.08 9.29 1.08
C PHE A 923 36.55 9.40 2.54
N PRO A 924 37.72 10.01 2.82
CA PRO A 924 38.22 10.10 4.18
C PRO A 924 37.29 10.95 5.07
N GLY A 925 36.50 10.29 5.92
CA GLY A 925 35.36 10.91 6.59
C GLY A 925 34.32 11.38 5.57
N PHE A 926 33.84 10.48 4.73
CA PHE A 926 32.55 10.61 4.05
C PHE A 926 31.92 9.25 3.89
N ASP A 927 30.96 9.07 4.77
CA ASP A 927 30.48 7.80 5.23
C ASP A 927 28.94 8.00 5.33
N ILE A 928 28.20 8.07 4.22
CA ILE A 928 26.72 8.20 4.22
C ILE A 928 25.96 6.87 4.35
N PRO A 929 24.89 6.80 5.15
CA PRO A 929 24.87 5.80 6.19
C PRO A 929 24.20 4.46 5.97
N ALA A 930 23.74 3.81 7.06
CA ALA A 930 23.74 2.37 7.21
C ALA A 930 23.37 1.64 5.92
N ALA A 931 22.15 1.89 5.51
CA ALA A 931 21.62 1.51 4.25
C ALA A 931 21.81 2.57 3.14
N SER A 932 22.96 2.80 2.45
CA SER A 932 23.03 3.87 1.41
C SER A 932 23.13 3.58 -0.13
N LEU A 933 23.46 2.50 -0.88
CA LEU A 933 23.88 1.06 -0.87
C LEU A 933 22.62 0.41 -1.34
N GLN A 934 21.40 0.91 -1.46
CA GLN A 934 20.57 2.09 -1.41
C GLN A 934 20.42 3.32 -2.41
N SER A 935 21.17 3.60 -3.51
CA SER A 935 20.75 4.59 -4.58
C SER A 935 20.67 4.16 -6.06
N LEU A 936 21.39 3.11 -6.40
CA LEU A 936 21.81 2.69 -7.72
C LEU A 936 21.02 1.50 -8.26
N ILE A 937 20.09 0.93 -7.51
CA ILE A 937 18.94 0.49 -8.28
C ILE A 937 18.20 1.66 -8.80
N GLY A 938 17.74 2.55 -7.97
CA GLY A 938 16.85 3.56 -8.52
C GLY A 938 17.53 4.57 -9.43
N LEU A 939 18.83 4.44 -9.60
CA LEU A 939 19.47 4.77 -10.86
C LEU A 939 19.34 3.61 -11.89
N ALA A 940 19.82 2.37 -11.70
CA ALA A 940 19.47 1.21 -12.56
C ALA A 940 17.99 1.03 -13.03
N ILE A 941 16.90 1.33 -12.31
CA ILE A 941 15.53 1.29 -12.87
C ILE A 941 15.32 2.45 -13.83
N VAL A 942 15.64 3.65 -13.36
CA VAL A 942 15.60 4.88 -14.16
C VAL A 942 16.39 4.70 -15.45
N LEU A 943 17.46 3.91 -15.41
CA LEU A 943 18.27 3.52 -16.55
C LEU A 943 17.63 2.37 -17.36
N ILE A 944 17.20 1.28 -16.71
CA ILE A 944 16.84 0.02 -17.37
C ILE A 944 15.42 0.01 -17.91
N ILE A 945 14.41 0.69 -17.35
CA ILE A 945 13.08 0.70 -18.01
C ILE A 945 13.16 1.47 -19.36
N PRO A 946 13.82 2.64 -19.48
CA PRO A 946 14.09 3.24 -20.78
C PRO A 946 14.84 2.32 -21.75
N ILE A 947 15.84 1.58 -21.27
CA ILE A 947 16.52 0.55 -22.08
C ILE A 947 15.54 -0.56 -22.48
N TYR A 948 14.64 -0.98 -21.59
CA TYR A 948 13.66 -2.02 -21.86
C TYR A 948 12.67 -1.60 -22.96
N ASP A 949 12.03 -0.44 -22.86
CA ASP A 949 11.05 -0.01 -23.86
C ASP A 949 11.68 0.55 -25.16
N ARG A 950 12.91 1.09 -25.12
CA ARG A 950 13.60 1.60 -26.33
C ARG A 950 14.52 0.63 -27.05
N LEU A 951 15.09 -0.34 -26.35
CA LEU A 951 16.04 -1.30 -26.93
C LEU A 951 15.45 -2.71 -26.96
N PHE A 952 14.95 -3.22 -25.83
CA PHE A 952 14.50 -4.61 -25.73
C PHE A 952 13.14 -4.88 -26.41
N VAL A 953 12.10 -4.10 -26.09
CA VAL A 953 10.74 -4.27 -26.68
C VAL A 953 10.77 -4.22 -28.23
N PRO A 954 11.52 -3.33 -28.89
CA PRO A 954 11.62 -3.31 -30.35
C PRO A 954 12.32 -4.55 -30.93
N LEU A 955 13.47 -4.97 -30.38
CA LEU A 955 14.17 -6.18 -30.81
C LEU A 955 13.28 -7.42 -30.61
N ALA A 956 12.68 -7.56 -29.43
CA ALA A 956 11.81 -8.67 -29.10
C ALA A 956 10.55 -8.70 -29.99
N ARG A 957 9.97 -7.54 -30.33
CA ARG A 957 8.83 -7.45 -31.26
C ARG A 957 9.23 -7.89 -32.67
N ALA A 958 10.41 -7.51 -33.14
CA ALA A 958 10.93 -7.93 -34.45
C ALA A 958 11.09 -9.46 -34.54
N PHE A 959 11.57 -10.11 -33.47
CA PHE A 959 11.77 -11.56 -33.43
C PHE A 959 10.48 -12.36 -33.19
N THR A 960 9.67 -12.01 -32.19
CA THR A 960 8.50 -12.81 -31.79
C THR A 960 7.21 -12.47 -32.53
N ARG A 961 7.18 -11.34 -33.26
CA ARG A 961 5.99 -10.70 -33.86
C ARG A 961 4.87 -10.34 -32.86
N LYS A 962 5.12 -10.38 -31.55
CA LYS A 962 4.13 -10.01 -30.51
C LYS A 962 4.21 -8.51 -30.20
N PRO A 963 3.06 -7.80 -30.04
CA PRO A 963 3.06 -6.36 -29.81
C PRO A 963 3.76 -5.94 -28.50
N SER A 964 3.83 -6.84 -27.51
CA SER A 964 4.52 -6.66 -26.23
C SER A 964 6.01 -7.07 -26.21
N GLY A 965 6.59 -7.47 -27.34
CA GLY A 965 7.96 -7.97 -27.43
C GLY A 965 8.09 -9.43 -26.99
N ILE A 966 7.87 -9.71 -25.71
CA ILE A 966 7.73 -11.08 -25.18
C ILE A 966 6.33 -11.28 -24.59
N THR A 967 5.91 -12.52 -24.36
CA THR A 967 4.63 -12.71 -23.67
C THR A 967 4.75 -12.24 -22.23
N MET A 968 3.59 -11.82 -21.74
CA MET A 968 3.25 -11.78 -20.34
C MET A 968 3.96 -12.91 -19.52
N LEU A 969 3.57 -14.19 -19.59
CA LEU A 969 4.21 -15.24 -18.76
C LEU A 969 5.75 -15.33 -18.88
N GLN A 970 6.33 -15.06 -20.05
CA GLN A 970 7.78 -15.15 -20.25
C GLN A 970 8.59 -14.04 -19.57
N ARG A 971 8.03 -12.83 -19.43
CA ARG A 971 8.68 -11.75 -18.66
C ARG A 971 9.01 -12.23 -17.25
N ILE A 972 8.22 -13.16 -16.69
CA ILE A 972 8.50 -13.68 -15.36
C ILE A 972 9.52 -14.79 -15.36
N GLY A 973 9.48 -15.69 -16.36
CA GLY A 973 10.55 -16.69 -16.55
C GLY A 973 11.96 -16.08 -16.41
N ILE A 974 12.12 -14.85 -16.89
CA ILE A 974 13.36 -14.06 -16.79
C ILE A 974 13.64 -13.59 -15.35
N GLY A 975 12.61 -13.19 -14.62
CA GLY A 975 12.71 -12.57 -13.30
C GLY A 975 12.99 -13.60 -12.24
N MET A 976 12.23 -14.68 -12.28
CA MET A 976 12.47 -15.92 -11.55
C MET A 976 13.92 -16.35 -11.63
N PHE A 977 14.44 -16.31 -12.84
CA PHE A 977 15.76 -16.80 -13.16
C PHE A 977 16.87 -15.82 -12.78
N LEU A 978 16.62 -14.52 -12.92
CA LEU A 978 17.57 -13.51 -12.47
C LEU A 978 17.49 -13.26 -10.96
N SER A 979 16.34 -13.56 -10.32
CA SER A 979 16.31 -13.97 -8.93
C SER A 979 17.37 -15.03 -8.81
N ILE A 980 17.19 -16.25 -9.36
CA ILE A 980 18.09 -17.41 -9.16
C ILE A 980 19.58 -17.12 -9.44
N ILE A 981 19.92 -16.23 -10.39
CA ILE A 981 21.32 -15.84 -10.68
C ILE A 981 21.92 -15.01 -9.56
N ASP A 982 21.24 -13.92 -9.24
CA ASP A 982 21.60 -13.04 -8.14
C ASP A 982 21.44 -13.86 -6.83
N MET A 983 20.55 -14.87 -6.89
CA MET A 983 20.35 -16.02 -6.02
C MET A 983 21.46 -17.10 -6.14
N VAL A 984 22.62 -16.70 -6.63
CA VAL A 984 23.89 -17.40 -6.43
C VAL A 984 24.97 -16.41 -6.05
N VAL A 985 24.98 -15.23 -6.67
CA VAL A 985 25.99 -14.21 -6.37
C VAL A 985 26.00 -13.95 -4.85
N ALA A 986 24.86 -14.03 -4.16
CA ALA A 986 24.75 -13.88 -2.71
C ALA A 986 25.67 -14.76 -1.92
N ALA A 987 25.32 -16.02 -1.64
CA ALA A 987 26.15 -16.89 -0.83
C ALA A 987 27.64 -16.80 -1.19
N LEU A 988 28.02 -16.55 -2.44
CA LEU A 988 29.41 -16.27 -2.83
C LEU A 988 30.04 -15.04 -2.16
N VAL A 989 29.36 -13.90 -2.04
CA VAL A 989 29.81 -12.77 -1.22
C VAL A 989 29.85 -13.17 0.27
N GLU A 990 28.95 -14.05 0.76
CA GLU A 990 28.95 -14.65 2.13
C GLU A 990 29.92 -15.83 2.29
N ILE A 991 30.58 -16.17 1.18
CA ILE A 991 31.62 -17.18 1.03
C ILE A 991 32.91 -16.52 0.48
N LYS A 992 33.02 -15.17 0.41
CA LYS A 992 34.34 -14.49 0.43
C LYS A 992 35.02 -14.66 1.81
N ARG A 993 34.68 -15.75 2.52
CA ARG A 993 34.18 -15.83 3.90
C ARG A 993 33.83 -17.28 4.29
N LEU A 994 33.54 -17.50 5.58
CA LEU A 994 34.13 -18.60 6.36
C LEU A 994 35.66 -18.56 6.26
N LYS A 995 36.16 -17.31 6.08
CA LYS A 995 37.45 -16.95 5.46
C LYS A 995 37.93 -15.59 5.99
N THR A 996 37.73 -14.44 5.32
CA THR A 996 38.39 -13.17 5.74
C THR A 996 38.28 -12.95 7.24
N ALA A 997 37.04 -13.07 7.74
CA ALA A 997 36.62 -13.74 8.94
C ALA A 997 37.75 -14.21 9.91
N GLN A 998 37.76 -15.51 10.16
CA GLN A 998 38.87 -16.30 10.66
C GLN A 998 40.26 -15.87 10.18
N GLU A 999 40.47 -15.31 8.97
CA GLU A 999 41.77 -14.83 8.49
C GLU A 999 42.31 -13.67 9.34
N TYR A 1000 41.48 -12.69 9.70
CA TYR A 1000 41.88 -11.61 10.62
C TYR A 1000 41.84 -12.06 12.10
N GLY A 1001 41.23 -13.22 12.40
CA GLY A 1001 41.50 -14.01 13.63
C GLY A 1001 40.55 -13.74 14.80
N LEU A 1002 39.34 -13.31 14.51
CA LEU A 1002 38.78 -12.23 15.30
C LEU A 1002 37.25 -12.44 15.41
N VAL A 1003 36.88 -13.40 16.26
CA VAL A 1003 35.59 -14.14 16.27
C VAL A 1003 34.95 -14.22 17.69
N ASP A 1004 34.99 -13.17 18.55
CA ASP A 1004 34.45 -13.14 19.96
C ASP A 1004 33.98 -11.83 20.70
N MET A 1005 34.31 -10.58 20.32
CA MET A 1005 34.12 -9.33 21.12
C MET A 1005 33.67 -8.05 20.34
N PRO A 1006 32.43 -7.95 19.80
CA PRO A 1006 32.06 -7.08 18.67
C PRO A 1006 32.06 -5.54 18.62
N GLU A 1007 32.89 -4.77 19.28
CA GLU A 1007 32.66 -3.30 19.30
C GLU A 1007 33.29 -2.42 18.18
N VAL A 1008 33.84 -2.99 17.10
CA VAL A 1008 34.95 -2.27 16.40
C VAL A 1008 34.83 -2.20 14.88
N THR A 1009 34.70 -0.98 14.27
CA THR A 1009 35.32 -0.21 13.04
C THR A 1009 35.52 -1.18 10.16
N LEU A 1010 35.10 -2.35 9.57
CA LEU A 1010 36.01 -3.37 8.93
C LEU A 1010 36.72 -3.16 7.56
N PRO A 1011 37.96 -3.64 7.36
CA PRO A 1011 38.81 -3.38 6.19
C PRO A 1011 38.29 -4.03 4.90
N MET A 1012 37.26 -4.87 5.00
CA MET A 1012 36.61 -5.49 3.86
C MET A 1012 35.68 -4.55 3.11
N SER A 1013 36.12 -3.32 2.85
CA SER A 1013 35.50 -2.20 2.12
C SER A 1013 34.82 -2.54 0.77
N ILE A 1014 34.80 -1.58 -0.15
CA ILE A 1014 33.55 -1.26 -0.96
C ILE A 1014 32.71 -1.68 -3.58
N LEU A 1015 33.28 -2.41 -4.62
CA LEU A 1015 32.63 -3.03 -5.80
C LEU A 1015 32.18 -4.47 -5.52
N TRP A 1016 32.18 -4.92 -4.25
CA TRP A 1016 31.55 -6.19 -3.85
C TRP A 1016 30.05 -6.10 -3.86
N LEU A 1017 29.53 -4.93 -3.48
CA LEU A 1017 28.17 -4.84 -3.00
C LEU A 1017 27.25 -4.20 -4.04
N VAL A 1018 27.72 -3.25 -4.85
CA VAL A 1018 27.05 -2.77 -6.08
C VAL A 1018 26.53 -3.88 -7.03
N PRO A 1019 27.25 -5.00 -7.29
CA PRO A 1019 26.96 -5.94 -8.39
C PRO A 1019 25.56 -6.51 -8.37
N GLN A 1020 25.26 -7.22 -7.28
CA GLN A 1020 24.04 -7.19 -6.49
C GLN A 1020 23.14 -6.08 -6.95
N TYR A 1021 23.17 -4.91 -6.32
CA TYR A 1021 22.25 -3.79 -6.49
C TYR A 1021 22.17 -3.11 -7.88
N VAL A 1022 22.63 -3.80 -8.91
CA VAL A 1022 22.44 -3.47 -10.32
C VAL A 1022 22.04 -4.73 -11.12
N LEU A 1023 22.47 -5.96 -10.77
CA LEU A 1023 21.79 -7.22 -11.14
C LEU A 1023 20.39 -7.20 -10.58
N SER A 1024 20.36 -7.17 -9.26
CA SER A 1024 19.55 -6.40 -8.33
C SER A 1024 19.50 -4.91 -8.60
N GLY A 1025 19.39 -4.49 -9.85
CA GLY A 1025 18.68 -3.32 -10.36
C GLY A 1025 18.10 -3.51 -11.77
N ILE A 1026 18.15 -4.74 -12.31
CA ILE A 1026 17.86 -5.13 -13.70
C ILE A 1026 16.70 -6.11 -13.83
N ALA A 1027 16.71 -7.23 -13.09
CA ALA A 1027 15.57 -8.17 -13.03
C ALA A 1027 14.33 -7.65 -12.30
N ASP A 1028 14.26 -6.32 -12.33
CA ASP A 1028 13.28 -5.50 -11.72
C ASP A 1028 12.55 -4.63 -12.77
N SER A 1029 13.21 -4.26 -13.86
CA SER A 1029 12.59 -3.52 -14.98
C SER A 1029 11.44 -4.19 -15.78
N VAL A 1030 11.32 -5.51 -15.80
CA VAL A 1030 10.49 -6.27 -16.76
C VAL A 1030 9.09 -6.69 -16.24
N GLY A 1031 8.55 -6.24 -15.09
CA GLY A 1031 7.26 -6.85 -14.64
C GLY A 1031 6.54 -6.78 -13.26
N LEU A 1032 5.41 -6.09 -13.10
CA LEU A 1032 4.61 -5.94 -11.85
C LEU A 1032 3.12 -6.12 -12.01
N ALA A 1033 2.67 -7.05 -12.84
CA ALA A 1033 1.39 -6.87 -13.56
C ALA A 1033 -0.18 -6.87 -12.98
N LEU A 1034 -1.38 -7.89 -11.27
CA LEU A 1034 -1.41 -8.74 -10.03
C LEU A 1034 -0.26 -8.55 -8.96
N TYR A 1035 -0.08 -7.33 -8.39
CA TYR A 1035 1.00 -6.82 -7.47
C TYR A 1035 0.48 -6.55 -6.03
N LEU A 1036 -0.79 -6.90 -5.89
CA LEU A 1036 -1.73 -6.61 -4.84
C LEU A 1036 -2.17 -7.94 -4.10
N SER A 1037 -2.89 -8.98 -4.63
CA SER A 1037 -3.02 -10.47 -4.13
C SER A 1037 -2.21 -12.01 -4.25
N ILE A 1038 -1.01 -12.62 -4.75
CA ILE A 1038 0.44 -12.62 -5.45
C ILE A 1038 1.78 -12.00 -4.94
N LEU A 1039 1.95 -10.68 -4.96
CA LEU A 1039 2.62 -9.69 -4.10
C LEU A 1039 1.77 -8.88 -2.91
N GLY A 1040 1.71 -8.92 -1.50
CA GLY A 1040 1.07 -9.69 -0.26
C GLY A 1040 1.27 -11.13 0.48
N VAL A 1041 0.28 -12.08 0.56
CA VAL A 1041 0.31 -13.58 0.71
C VAL A 1041 1.27 -14.31 -0.22
N GLY A 1042 2.50 -13.87 -0.14
CA GLY A 1042 3.62 -14.77 -0.17
C GLY A 1042 4.77 -14.23 0.64
N SER A 1043 4.50 -13.21 1.46
CA SER A 1043 5.26 -13.06 2.67
C SER A 1043 4.39 -12.79 3.88
N PHE A 1044 3.05 -12.69 3.78
CA PHE A 1044 2.12 -13.82 4.00
C PHE A 1044 2.36 -15.12 3.16
N LEU A 1045 3.59 -15.66 3.13
CA LEU A 1045 3.98 -17.09 3.29
C LEU A 1045 5.51 -17.18 3.17
N SER A 1046 6.20 -16.13 3.65
CA SER A 1046 7.65 -15.96 3.61
C SER A 1046 8.20 -16.00 4.96
N CYS A 1047 7.65 -15.07 5.71
CA CYS A 1047 7.83 -14.96 7.08
C CYS A 1047 7.09 -16.14 7.69
N PHE A 1048 6.82 -17.21 6.91
CA PHE A 1048 6.84 -18.66 7.05
C PHE A 1048 8.11 -19.47 6.49
N LEU A 1049 9.43 -19.22 6.80
CA LEU A 1049 10.55 -20.09 7.39
C LEU A 1049 11.55 -19.27 8.26
N VAL A 1050 11.51 -19.38 9.64
CA VAL A 1050 11.66 -18.36 10.79
C VAL A 1050 11.22 -18.73 12.29
N THR A 1051 9.91 -18.88 12.63
CA THR A 1051 9.09 -19.56 13.75
C THR A 1051 8.22 -21.04 13.70
N ILE A 1052 8.23 -22.37 13.23
CA ILE A 1052 8.86 -23.60 12.48
C ILE A 1052 10.33 -24.14 12.60
N ILE A 1053 10.91 -24.47 13.78
CA ILE A 1053 12.25 -25.01 14.19
C ILE A 1053 12.71 -24.92 15.78
N GLU A 1054 11.96 -24.62 16.92
CA GLU A 1054 12.30 -24.89 18.42
C GLU A 1054 11.46 -25.80 19.57
N ASP A 1055 10.86 -27.10 19.69
CA ASP A 1055 10.46 -28.57 19.13
C ASP A 1055 11.29 -29.81 18.45
N VAL A 1056 11.60 -29.96 17.11
CA VAL A 1056 12.70 -30.80 16.47
C VAL A 1056 13.97 -30.24 15.63
N THR A 1057 14.40 -28.93 15.41
CA THR A 1057 15.78 -28.57 14.84
C THR A 1057 16.66 -27.20 15.05
N GLY A 1058 16.31 -26.12 15.79
CA GLY A 1058 16.97 -24.77 15.97
C GLY A 1058 17.77 -24.53 17.25
N SER A 1059 18.56 -25.54 17.59
CA SER A 1059 18.18 -26.22 18.81
C SER A 1059 19.30 -26.93 19.56
N ASP A 1060 20.29 -27.50 18.88
CA ASP A 1060 21.24 -28.38 19.57
C ASP A 1060 22.32 -27.60 20.36
N GLY A 1061 21.91 -26.66 21.20
CA GLY A 1061 22.74 -25.74 22.01
C GLY A 1061 23.63 -24.77 21.23
N GLY A 1062 23.63 -24.87 19.89
CA GLY A 1062 24.61 -24.22 19.03
C GLY A 1062 24.50 -22.70 18.99
N SER A 1063 25.51 -22.06 18.40
CA SER A 1063 25.17 -20.93 17.55
C SER A 1063 24.21 -21.47 16.50
N SER A 1064 23.00 -20.96 16.59
CA SER A 1064 21.97 -21.13 15.60
C SER A 1064 22.55 -20.66 14.25
N TRP A 1065 21.87 -20.78 13.10
CA TRP A 1065 20.55 -20.17 12.94
C TRP A 1065 20.39 -18.88 13.79
N PHE A 1066 19.23 -18.28 14.01
CA PHE A 1066 19.20 -16.81 14.08
C PHE A 1066 19.44 -16.08 15.39
N SER A 1067 20.48 -16.49 16.07
CA SER A 1067 20.83 -16.18 17.45
C SER A 1067 21.45 -14.78 17.84
N ASN A 1068 22.32 -14.75 18.86
CA ASN A 1068 23.04 -13.63 19.46
C ASN A 1068 24.35 -13.16 18.77
N ASN A 1069 25.23 -13.93 18.08
CA ASN A 1069 26.20 -13.29 17.12
C ASN A 1069 26.49 -13.61 15.56
N LEU A 1070 26.47 -12.61 14.65
CA LEU A 1070 26.41 -12.70 13.16
C LEU A 1070 27.70 -13.37 12.70
N ASN A 1071 28.70 -13.22 13.52
CA ASN A 1071 30.04 -13.56 13.22
C ASN A 1071 30.36 -15.01 13.69
N ARG A 1072 29.38 -15.70 14.28
CA ARG A 1072 29.23 -17.15 14.43
C ARG A 1072 28.02 -17.70 13.69
N ALA A 1073 27.38 -16.87 12.88
CA ALA A 1073 26.41 -17.35 11.94
C ALA A 1073 27.14 -17.85 10.66
N HIS A 1074 26.39 -18.46 9.75
CA HIS A 1074 26.87 -19.18 8.56
C HIS A 1074 25.89 -19.01 7.41
N LEU A 1075 25.76 -17.79 6.95
CA LEU A 1075 24.49 -17.36 6.47
C LEU A 1075 24.19 -17.97 5.08
N ASP A 1076 25.21 -17.98 4.24
CA ASP A 1076 25.34 -18.70 2.98
C ASP A 1076 24.57 -20.02 2.82
N TYR A 1077 24.48 -20.92 3.82
CA TYR A 1077 23.91 -22.28 3.62
C TYR A 1077 22.44 -22.31 3.20
N PHE A 1078 21.77 -21.23 3.52
CA PHE A 1078 20.34 -21.13 3.63
C PHE A 1078 19.83 -20.16 2.58
N TYR A 1079 20.58 -19.09 2.47
CA TYR A 1079 21.02 -18.62 1.20
C TYR A 1079 20.99 -19.69 0.09
N TRP A 1080 21.75 -20.77 0.21
CA TRP A 1080 21.60 -21.90 -0.70
C TRP A 1080 20.24 -22.63 -0.65
N VAL A 1081 19.58 -22.76 0.52
CA VAL A 1081 18.22 -23.34 0.66
C VAL A 1081 17.22 -22.71 -0.31
N LEU A 1082 17.36 -21.43 -0.69
CA LEU A 1082 16.32 -20.75 -1.47
C LEU A 1082 16.75 -19.99 -2.72
N ALA A 1083 18.06 -19.89 -2.98
CA ALA A 1083 18.52 -20.29 -4.31
C ALA A 1083 17.82 -21.59 -4.76
N GLY A 1084 17.74 -22.57 -3.85
CA GLY A 1084 17.00 -23.83 -3.98
C GLY A 1084 15.49 -23.69 -4.18
N LEU A 1085 14.74 -23.17 -3.20
CA LEU A 1085 13.29 -22.98 -3.29
C LEU A 1085 12.85 -22.14 -4.50
N SER A 1086 13.54 -21.03 -4.82
CA SER A 1086 13.27 -20.29 -6.07
C SER A 1086 13.51 -21.14 -7.30
N ALA A 1087 14.56 -21.96 -7.35
CA ALA A 1087 14.78 -22.88 -8.46
C ALA A 1087 13.70 -23.98 -8.55
N VAL A 1088 13.31 -24.59 -7.42
CA VAL A 1088 12.20 -25.56 -7.32
C VAL A 1088 10.92 -24.95 -7.88
N ALA A 1089 10.67 -23.70 -7.52
CA ALA A 1089 9.49 -22.98 -7.90
C ALA A 1089 9.49 -22.48 -9.33
N PHE A 1090 10.64 -22.02 -9.82
CA PHE A 1090 10.86 -21.70 -11.22
C PHE A 1090 10.48 -22.88 -12.10
N VAL A 1091 10.93 -24.08 -11.74
CA VAL A 1091 10.49 -25.33 -12.37
C VAL A 1091 8.98 -25.56 -12.22
N ALA A 1092 8.41 -25.34 -11.02
CA ALA A 1092 6.98 -25.54 -10.75
C ALA A 1092 6.07 -24.60 -11.58
N PHE A 1093 6.45 -23.33 -11.80
CA PHE A 1093 5.75 -22.49 -12.78
C PHE A 1093 5.93 -22.96 -14.19
N LEU A 1094 7.15 -23.25 -14.63
CA LEU A 1094 7.35 -23.63 -16.03
C LEU A 1094 6.47 -24.86 -16.37
N TYR A 1095 6.22 -25.72 -15.38
CA TYR A 1095 5.17 -26.73 -15.41
C TYR A 1095 3.73 -26.16 -15.47
N PHE A 1096 3.24 -25.41 -14.47
CA PHE A 1096 1.85 -24.94 -14.47
C PHE A 1096 1.52 -23.94 -15.59
N ALA A 1097 2.47 -23.10 -16.01
CA ALA A 1097 2.41 -22.22 -17.18
C ALA A 1097 2.09 -22.99 -18.44
N LYS A 1098 2.85 -24.07 -18.66
CA LYS A 1098 2.68 -24.99 -19.78
C LYS A 1098 1.34 -25.71 -19.66
N ALA A 1099 0.94 -26.14 -18.46
CA ALA A 1099 -0.36 -26.79 -18.23
C ALA A 1099 -1.57 -25.88 -18.53
N TYR A 1100 -1.57 -24.62 -18.09
CA TYR A 1100 -2.64 -23.68 -18.43
C TYR A 1100 -2.64 -23.28 -19.90
N ILE A 1101 -1.46 -23.03 -20.49
CA ILE A 1101 -1.36 -22.73 -21.94
C ILE A 1101 -1.91 -23.92 -22.75
N TYR A 1102 -1.62 -25.15 -22.33
CA TYR A 1102 -2.19 -26.36 -22.93
C TYR A 1102 -3.71 -26.43 -22.76
N ASN A 1103 -4.25 -26.22 -21.55
CA ASN A 1103 -5.70 -26.28 -21.29
C ASN A 1103 -6.49 -25.14 -21.97
N ILE A 1104 -5.87 -23.98 -22.23
CA ILE A 1104 -6.45 -22.90 -23.06
C ILE A 1104 -6.37 -23.20 -24.56
N LEU A 1105 -5.36 -23.95 -25.00
CA LEU A 1105 -5.26 -24.39 -26.39
C LEU A 1105 -6.15 -25.60 -26.71
N SER A 1106 -6.56 -26.40 -25.72
CA SER A 1106 -7.61 -27.44 -25.87
C SER A 1106 -9.03 -26.91 -25.63
N THR A 1107 -9.22 -25.60 -25.49
CA THR A 1107 -10.56 -24.96 -25.41
C THR A 1107 -10.86 -24.02 -26.57
N ARG A 1108 -10.10 -24.10 -27.68
CA ARG A 1108 -10.25 -23.28 -28.89
C ARG A 1108 -10.26 -24.13 -30.15
#